data_AF-A0AAD1LYZ3-F1
#
_entry.id   AF-A0AAD1LYZ3-F1
#
_cell.length_a   1.000
_cell.length_b   1.000
_cell.length_c   1.000
_cell.angle_alpha   90.00
_cell.angle_beta   90.00
_cell.angle_gamma   90.00
#
_symmetry.space_group_name_H-M   'P 1'
#
loop_
_entity.id
_entity.type
_entity.pdbx_description
1 polymer ?
#
loop_
_entity_poly.entity_id
_entity_poly.type
_entity_poly.pdbx_seq_one_letter_code
_entity_poly.pdbx_strand_id
1 'polypeptide(L)'
;MRTDSVSPVQAVRGQRPARPGFRLDIEGLRAVAVLAVVLFHAEVPGVGGGFVGVDVFFVISGFLITGLLWREVDSTGTVRLRRFYGARARRLLPASATVGVITAIASAILLPPLQARTVFGDGIASALYVANYRFLLEGSDYFLHEMPPSPFQHYWSLGVEEQFYLVWPALMIGTAWLIRRVRRRAPAGSSQIPYLVVLAVVAAVSFALSLAATYVVPAVAFFSLPTRAWQLAVGGLVALTAGLWRRLPAPGAAITGWAGLVLILLSCTLVGPTTPYPGSAALLPVLGTALVIGAGCADGRFGAGRLLARSPMRAIGRVSYSWYLWHWPVLLLAAPLLGHPLGLAGRLVAAGVSGALAVLTLHLVENPLRFAAPIRRSPARSLVLGGVATAVAACVGVVLLVAVPTPVGRGAPATALAITAAPDPAGPHRYHTAVQHAFAQVQAALAASADLTAVPSNLNPPLADAAAELKSVLLSNCLRNVFQVDQPVCASGDTASATTVALVGDSNATMWAPAFQQVAAQRHWRLETLAKMACPPMSLPIINPLGRSEYTACEEWRDRIINRLRAEQPLLVVVSMGRRYGASYGWPSGFTSYDPAWLNSLTGLVQQLRGTGAQVLVLGPISYPHTVVPICLSGHLDDARACAPARSAAVNDSGIAAEAAATKAAGGHYADVTDLFCTAKRCPAIVGNTLVYYDASHLTLEYSRLLAPAIGSLTDHALAPG
;
A
#
# COMPACT_ATOMS: atom_id res chain seq x y z
N MET A 1 -16.02 91.93 6.76
CA MET A 1 -16.72 91.30 5.61
C MET A 1 -15.64 90.94 4.60
N ARG A 2 -15.56 89.67 4.18
CA ARG A 2 -14.45 89.00 3.43
C ARG A 2 -13.20 88.75 4.30
N THR A 3 -12.46 87.65 4.23
CA THR A 3 -12.53 86.29 3.62
C THR A 3 -11.28 85.61 4.18
N ASP A 4 -11.39 84.49 4.89
CA ASP A 4 -10.20 83.71 5.29
C ASP A 4 -10.26 82.29 4.76
N SER A 5 -9.25 82.01 3.95
CA SER A 5 -8.86 80.76 3.30
C SER A 5 -8.30 79.75 4.30
N VAL A 6 -8.82 78.52 4.31
CA VAL A 6 -8.17 77.36 4.97
C VAL A 6 -7.65 76.40 3.89
N SER A 7 -6.34 76.16 3.95
CA SER A 7 -5.56 75.30 3.05
C SER A 7 -5.97 73.81 3.10
N PRO A 8 -5.84 73.06 1.99
CA PRO A 8 -6.07 71.62 1.95
C PRO A 8 -4.80 70.86 2.38
N VAL A 9 -4.40 70.98 3.65
CA VAL A 9 -3.27 70.20 4.20
C VAL A 9 -3.65 69.65 5.56
N GLN A 10 -4.72 68.87 5.64
CA GLN A 10 -5.05 68.10 6.85
C GLN A 10 -6.05 66.96 6.59
N ALA A 11 -5.81 66.16 5.54
CA ALA A 11 -6.58 64.93 5.29
C ALA A 11 -5.70 63.78 4.78
N VAL A 12 -4.51 63.59 5.34
CA VAL A 12 -3.72 62.37 5.15
C VAL A 12 -3.14 61.94 6.50
N ARG A 13 -4.01 61.63 7.46
CA ARG A 13 -3.62 60.91 8.68
C ARG A 13 -3.85 59.41 8.50
N GLY A 14 -2.80 58.76 8.01
CA GLY A 14 -2.39 57.42 8.42
C GLY A 14 -3.41 56.28 8.34
N GLN A 15 -3.68 55.78 7.14
CA GLN A 15 -3.93 54.35 6.99
C GLN A 15 -2.63 53.60 7.29
N ARG A 16 -2.43 53.23 8.56
CA ARG A 16 -1.44 52.21 8.91
C ARG A 16 -1.73 50.96 8.06
N PRO A 17 -0.75 50.42 7.31
CA PRO A 17 -0.96 49.15 6.63
C PRO A 17 -1.32 48.11 7.69
N ALA A 18 -2.49 47.47 7.53
CA ALA A 18 -2.93 46.41 8.41
C ALA A 18 -1.79 45.38 8.49
N ARG A 19 -1.22 45.18 9.70
CA ARG A 19 -0.26 44.09 9.94
C ARG A 19 -0.91 42.81 9.40
N PRO A 20 -0.20 41.99 8.60
CA PRO A 20 -0.79 40.76 8.09
C PRO A 20 -1.14 39.89 9.30
N GLY A 21 -2.43 39.80 9.60
CA GLY A 21 -2.95 39.05 10.74
C GLY A 21 -2.62 37.57 10.55
N PHE A 22 -2.06 36.95 11.58
CA PHE A 22 -1.83 35.51 11.58
C PHE A 22 -3.18 34.78 11.50
N ARG A 23 -3.34 33.89 10.51
CA ARG A 23 -4.59 33.16 10.23
C ARG A 23 -4.79 32.00 11.21
N LEU A 24 -5.46 32.28 12.32
CA LEU A 24 -5.73 31.33 13.41
C LEU A 24 -6.63 30.16 12.98
N ASP A 25 -7.54 30.42 12.04
CA ASP A 25 -8.44 29.45 11.43
C ASP A 25 -7.67 28.34 10.69
N ILE A 26 -6.51 28.65 10.09
CA ILE A 26 -5.65 27.65 9.43
C ILE A 26 -4.99 26.72 10.45
N GLU A 27 -4.64 27.19 11.66
CA GLU A 27 -4.18 26.28 12.73
C GLU A 27 -5.30 25.31 13.11
N GLY A 28 -6.52 25.81 13.29
CA GLY A 28 -7.67 24.95 13.60
C GLY A 28 -8.00 23.95 12.49
N LEU A 29 -7.88 24.35 11.22
CA LEU A 29 -8.11 23.44 10.11
C LEU A 29 -7.07 22.31 10.05
N ARG A 30 -5.81 22.60 10.40
CA ARG A 30 -4.78 21.57 10.60
C ARG A 30 -5.13 20.61 11.74
N ALA A 31 -5.85 21.07 12.76
CA ALA A 31 -6.34 20.20 13.82
C ALA A 31 -7.41 19.22 13.32
N VAL A 32 -8.38 19.71 12.54
CA VAL A 32 -9.38 18.85 11.88
C VAL A 32 -8.68 17.77 11.04
N ALA A 33 -7.69 18.18 10.22
CA ALA A 33 -6.95 17.27 9.36
C ALA A 33 -6.18 16.18 10.12
N VAL A 34 -5.40 16.54 11.15
CA VAL A 34 -4.63 15.54 11.92
C VAL A 34 -5.54 14.63 12.74
N LEU A 35 -6.61 15.17 13.33
CA LEU A 35 -7.56 14.36 14.10
C LEU A 35 -8.24 13.33 13.20
N ALA A 36 -8.66 13.71 11.99
CA ALA A 36 -9.23 12.77 11.02
C ALA A 36 -8.26 11.61 10.73
N VAL A 37 -6.98 11.91 10.45
CA VAL A 37 -5.97 10.88 10.17
C VAL A 37 -5.70 9.99 11.37
N VAL A 38 -5.51 10.57 12.57
CA VAL A 38 -5.19 9.82 13.78
C VAL A 38 -6.34 8.90 14.19
N LEU A 39 -7.59 9.39 14.12
CA LEU A 39 -8.77 8.59 14.45
C LEU A 39 -9.01 7.47 13.43
N PHE A 40 -8.73 7.73 12.14
CA PHE A 40 -8.76 6.70 11.10
C PHE A 40 -7.75 5.59 11.39
N HIS A 41 -6.48 5.92 11.67
CA HIS A 41 -5.47 4.91 11.98
C HIS A 41 -5.65 4.23 13.33
N ALA A 42 -6.35 4.86 14.27
CA ALA A 42 -6.78 4.22 15.51
C ALA A 42 -8.02 3.31 15.32
N GLU A 43 -8.52 3.18 14.09
CA GLU A 43 -9.70 2.38 13.71
C GLU A 43 -10.95 2.77 14.52
N VAL A 44 -11.16 4.07 14.72
CA VAL A 44 -12.34 4.58 15.41
C VAL A 44 -13.59 4.39 14.53
N PRO A 45 -14.65 3.72 15.02
CA PRO A 45 -15.87 3.48 14.25
C PRO A 45 -16.47 4.78 13.71
N GLY A 46 -16.91 4.75 12.45
CA GLY A 46 -17.52 5.91 11.78
C GLY A 46 -16.52 6.89 11.15
N VAL A 47 -15.20 6.71 11.32
CA VAL A 47 -14.16 7.58 10.75
C VAL A 47 -13.32 6.85 9.69
N GLY A 48 -13.96 5.97 8.91
CA GLY A 48 -13.31 5.14 7.89
C GLY A 48 -12.65 5.92 6.74
N GLY A 49 -13.04 7.18 6.55
CA GLY A 49 -12.50 8.08 5.54
C GLY A 49 -11.50 9.09 6.09
N GLY A 50 -11.08 9.00 7.35
CA GLY A 50 -10.26 10.05 7.97
C GLY A 50 -8.86 10.25 7.33
N PHE A 51 -8.38 9.31 6.52
CA PHE A 51 -7.16 9.48 5.71
C PHE A 51 -7.23 10.69 4.75
N VAL A 52 -8.42 11.15 4.37
CA VAL A 52 -8.62 12.37 3.56
C VAL A 52 -8.11 13.64 4.25
N GLY A 53 -7.79 13.58 5.55
CA GLY A 53 -7.11 14.68 6.23
C GLY A 53 -5.76 15.06 5.58
N VAL A 54 -5.10 14.13 4.87
CA VAL A 54 -3.89 14.42 4.08
C VAL A 54 -4.20 15.38 2.92
N ASP A 55 -5.35 15.24 2.26
CA ASP A 55 -5.80 16.15 1.19
C ASP A 55 -6.05 17.56 1.72
N VAL A 56 -6.61 17.66 2.93
CA VAL A 56 -6.78 18.94 3.63
C VAL A 56 -5.40 19.58 3.86
N PHE A 57 -4.39 18.81 4.29
CA PHE A 57 -3.01 19.30 4.42
C PHE A 57 -2.42 19.77 3.10
N PHE A 58 -2.59 19.02 2.00
CA PHE A 58 -2.11 19.43 0.68
C PHE A 58 -2.71 20.75 0.21
N VAL A 59 -4.02 20.96 0.38
CA VAL A 59 -4.65 22.25 0.02
C VAL A 59 -4.14 23.39 0.91
N ILE A 60 -3.99 23.16 2.22
CA ILE A 60 -3.40 24.15 3.15
C ILE A 60 -1.98 24.52 2.71
N SER A 61 -1.15 23.54 2.38
CA SER A 61 0.25 23.75 1.97
C SER A 61 0.33 24.48 0.63
N GLY A 62 -0.53 24.12 -0.32
CA GLY A 62 -0.74 24.85 -1.57
C GLY A 62 -1.03 26.33 -1.36
N PHE A 63 -1.98 26.64 -0.46
CA PHE A 63 -2.37 28.01 -0.12
C PHE A 63 -1.23 28.81 0.52
N LEU A 64 -0.60 28.24 1.55
CA LEU A 64 0.44 28.94 2.31
C LEU A 64 1.70 29.18 1.48
N ILE A 65 2.18 28.16 0.77
CA ILE A 65 3.43 28.25 0.00
C ILE A 65 3.24 29.11 -1.25
N THR A 66 2.17 28.91 -2.02
CA THR A 66 1.90 29.76 -3.19
C THR A 66 1.74 31.22 -2.77
N GLY A 67 1.01 31.51 -1.69
CA GLY A 67 0.85 32.88 -1.18
C GLY A 67 2.17 33.51 -0.70
N LEU A 68 3.10 32.72 -0.16
CA LEU A 68 4.44 33.18 0.20
C LEU A 68 5.29 33.48 -1.03
N LEU A 69 5.33 32.56 -2.00
CA LEU A 69 6.10 32.70 -3.24
C LEU A 69 5.58 33.86 -4.09
N TRP A 70 4.26 33.97 -4.24
CA TRP A 70 3.61 35.06 -4.97
C TRP A 70 4.01 36.42 -4.42
N ARG A 71 3.93 36.64 -3.10
CA ARG A 71 4.33 37.92 -2.49
C ARG A 71 5.79 38.28 -2.75
N GLU A 72 6.69 37.30 -2.80
CA GLU A 72 8.10 37.55 -3.07
C GLU A 72 8.35 37.82 -4.56
N VAL A 73 7.70 37.08 -5.46
CA VAL A 73 7.78 37.31 -6.90
C VAL A 73 7.13 38.63 -7.30
N ASP A 74 6.01 39.00 -6.70
CA ASP A 74 5.32 40.26 -6.98
C ASP A 74 6.17 41.47 -6.55
N SER A 75 6.89 41.36 -5.42
CA SER A 75 7.72 42.45 -4.89
C SER A 75 9.15 42.50 -5.44
N THR A 76 9.76 41.35 -5.77
CA THR A 76 11.19 41.27 -6.17
C THR A 76 11.39 40.67 -7.55
N GLY A 77 10.34 40.12 -8.15
CA GLY A 77 10.39 39.46 -9.45
C GLY A 77 11.15 38.14 -9.48
N THR A 78 11.49 37.57 -8.32
CA THR A 78 12.16 36.26 -8.17
C THR A 78 11.84 35.68 -6.79
N VAL A 79 12.38 34.51 -6.47
CA VAL A 79 12.28 33.87 -5.14
C VAL A 79 13.67 33.67 -4.58
N ARG A 80 13.89 34.02 -3.30
CA ARG A 80 15.16 33.75 -2.63
C ARG A 80 15.21 32.31 -2.13
N LEU A 81 15.57 31.39 -3.02
CA LEU A 81 15.56 29.94 -2.78
C LEU A 81 16.25 29.52 -1.49
N ARG A 82 17.46 30.04 -1.20
CA ARG A 82 18.20 29.69 0.04
C ARG A 82 17.39 30.04 1.29
N ARG A 83 16.72 31.20 1.30
CA ARG A 83 15.88 31.64 2.43
C ARG A 83 14.62 30.80 2.54
N PHE A 84 14.00 30.48 1.40
CA PHE A 84 12.82 29.63 1.33
C PHE A 84 13.11 28.23 1.89
N TYR A 85 14.08 27.52 1.30
CA TYR A 85 14.46 26.17 1.70
C TYR A 85 15.04 26.13 3.11
N GLY A 86 15.89 27.09 3.49
CA GLY A 86 16.40 27.18 4.87
C GLY A 86 15.27 27.33 5.90
N ALA A 87 14.22 28.10 5.60
CA ALA A 87 13.08 28.22 6.50
C ALA A 87 12.23 26.95 6.61
N ARG A 88 12.19 26.11 5.56
CA ARG A 88 11.51 24.80 5.58
C ARG A 88 12.37 23.75 6.30
N ALA A 89 13.64 23.65 5.93
CA ALA A 89 14.63 22.76 6.53
C ALA A 89 14.63 22.85 8.06
N ARG A 90 14.76 24.07 8.60
CA ARG A 90 14.77 24.31 10.05
C ARG A 90 13.46 23.95 10.76
N ARG A 91 12.34 23.94 10.04
CA ARG A 91 11.00 23.67 10.60
C ARG A 91 10.65 22.18 10.59
N LEU A 92 11.05 21.44 9.55
CA LEU A 92 10.54 20.10 9.27
C LEU A 92 11.59 19.02 9.59
N LEU A 93 12.82 19.21 9.08
CA LEU A 93 13.84 18.17 9.08
C LEU A 93 14.24 17.68 10.48
N PRO A 94 14.48 18.53 11.50
CA PRO A 94 14.90 18.03 12.80
C PRO A 94 13.89 17.11 13.49
N ALA A 95 12.60 17.44 13.43
CA ALA A 95 11.56 16.62 14.03
C ALA A 95 11.37 15.31 13.26
N SER A 96 11.27 15.37 11.92
CA SER A 96 11.18 14.14 11.10
C SER A 96 12.38 13.21 11.25
N ALA A 97 13.60 13.74 11.30
CA ALA A 97 14.80 12.95 11.54
C ALA A 97 14.80 12.32 12.95
N THR A 98 14.38 13.07 13.97
CA THR A 98 14.29 12.54 15.34
C THR A 98 13.33 11.38 15.44
N VAL A 99 12.10 11.56 14.93
CA VAL A 99 11.09 10.49 14.92
C VAL A 99 11.55 9.33 14.07
N GLY A 100 12.13 9.60 12.89
CA GLY A 100 12.63 8.55 12.01
C GLY A 100 13.74 7.71 12.63
N VAL A 101 14.71 8.33 13.31
CA VAL A 101 15.77 7.61 14.04
C VAL A 101 15.18 6.75 15.14
N ILE A 102 14.27 7.29 15.95
CA ILE A 102 13.65 6.53 17.05
C ILE A 102 12.81 5.36 16.49
N THR A 103 12.05 5.59 15.43
CA THR A 103 11.27 4.55 14.76
C THR A 103 12.16 3.45 14.19
N ALA A 104 13.29 3.79 13.56
CA ALA A 104 14.22 2.80 13.03
C ALA A 104 14.84 1.96 14.15
N ILE A 105 15.28 2.58 15.24
CA ILE A 105 15.83 1.88 16.41
C ILE A 105 14.76 0.99 17.07
N ALA A 106 13.55 1.52 17.29
CA ALA A 106 12.46 0.76 17.87
C ALA A 106 12.08 -0.43 16.97
N SER A 107 12.09 -0.26 15.65
CA SER A 107 11.83 -1.33 14.69
C SER A 107 12.93 -2.41 14.74
N ALA A 108 14.19 -2.02 14.94
CA ALA A 108 15.29 -2.98 15.10
C ALA A 108 15.15 -3.85 16.36
N ILE A 109 14.52 -3.32 17.41
CA ILE A 109 14.33 -4.00 18.69
C ILE A 109 13.05 -4.85 18.70
N LEU A 110 11.97 -4.34 18.10
CA LEU A 110 10.63 -4.89 18.26
C LEU A 110 10.13 -5.74 17.10
N LEU A 111 10.68 -5.57 15.89
CA LEU A 111 10.23 -6.32 14.71
C LEU A 111 11.14 -7.52 14.41
N PRO A 112 10.61 -8.58 13.76
CA PRO A 112 11.43 -9.67 13.25
C PRO A 112 12.57 -9.14 12.37
N PRO A 113 13.80 -9.68 12.47
CA PRO A 113 14.98 -9.19 11.74
C PRO A 113 14.79 -9.00 10.24
N LEU A 114 14.08 -9.91 9.58
CA LEU A 114 13.84 -9.80 8.14
C LEU A 114 12.94 -8.59 7.81
N GLN A 115 11.89 -8.37 8.61
CA GLN A 115 11.00 -7.21 8.45
C GLN A 115 11.71 -5.91 8.83
N ALA A 116 12.48 -5.90 9.93
CA ALA A 116 13.23 -4.73 10.37
C ALA A 116 14.19 -4.22 9.29
N ARG A 117 14.88 -5.13 8.57
CA ARG A 117 15.74 -4.77 7.44
C ARG A 117 15.00 -4.03 6.33
N THR A 118 13.81 -4.48 5.94
CA THR A 118 12.96 -3.77 4.97
C THR A 118 12.60 -2.37 5.48
N VAL A 119 12.20 -2.27 6.76
CA VAL A 119 11.84 -1.01 7.42
C VAL A 119 13.00 -0.01 7.46
N PHE A 120 14.26 -0.46 7.57
CA PHE A 120 15.41 0.44 7.50
C PHE A 120 15.57 1.08 6.12
N GLY A 121 15.32 0.33 5.05
CA GLY A 121 15.26 0.86 3.69
C GLY A 121 14.15 1.92 3.55
N ASP A 122 13.00 1.67 4.17
CA ASP A 122 11.88 2.62 4.19
C ASP A 122 12.24 3.90 4.95
N GLY A 123 12.95 3.76 6.06
CA GLY A 123 13.47 4.86 6.86
C GLY A 123 14.47 5.72 6.09
N ILE A 124 15.39 5.10 5.34
CA ILE A 124 16.34 5.81 4.47
C ILE A 124 15.58 6.58 3.38
N ALA A 125 14.66 5.95 2.67
CA ALA A 125 13.86 6.61 1.65
C ALA A 125 12.99 7.75 2.22
N SER A 126 12.51 7.59 3.46
CA SER A 126 11.76 8.61 4.19
C SER A 126 12.62 9.80 4.59
N ALA A 127 13.85 9.57 5.06
CA ALA A 127 14.81 10.63 5.35
C ALA A 127 15.18 11.45 4.10
N LEU A 128 15.19 10.79 2.93
CA LEU A 128 15.45 11.38 1.63
C LEU A 128 14.20 11.94 0.93
N TYR A 129 13.01 11.86 1.54
CA TYR A 129 11.72 12.30 0.98
C TYR A 129 11.34 11.67 -0.37
N VAL A 130 11.75 10.41 -0.57
CA VAL A 130 11.39 9.59 -1.74
C VAL A 130 10.60 8.34 -1.36
N ALA A 131 10.13 8.25 -0.11
CA ALA A 131 9.34 7.13 0.41
C ALA A 131 8.08 6.85 -0.41
N ASN A 132 7.43 7.88 -0.96
CA ASN A 132 6.26 7.71 -1.81
C ASN A 132 6.55 6.87 -3.07
N TYR A 133 7.73 7.03 -3.68
CA TYR A 133 8.14 6.21 -4.82
C TYR A 133 8.65 4.84 -4.39
N ARG A 134 9.25 4.71 -3.20
CA ARG A 134 9.63 3.41 -2.64
C ARG A 134 8.41 2.52 -2.44
N PHE A 135 7.37 3.02 -1.77
CA PHE A 135 6.11 2.28 -1.54
C PHE A 135 5.37 2.00 -2.85
N LEU A 136 5.47 2.90 -3.84
CA LEU A 136 4.95 2.64 -5.18
C LEU A 136 5.64 1.43 -5.85
N LEU A 137 6.97 1.33 -5.74
CA LEU A 137 7.77 0.27 -6.39
C LEU A 137 7.73 -1.07 -5.66
N GLU A 138 7.55 -1.05 -4.34
CA GLU A 138 7.36 -2.25 -3.53
C GLU A 138 5.99 -2.88 -3.74
N GLY A 139 5.09 -2.21 -4.48
CA GLY A 139 3.72 -2.68 -4.69
C GLY A 139 2.95 -2.78 -3.37
N SER A 140 3.35 -2.00 -2.36
CA SER A 140 2.68 -1.96 -1.06
C SER A 140 1.35 -1.26 -1.26
N ASP A 141 0.33 -2.02 -1.66
CA ASP A 141 -1.02 -1.52 -1.66
C ASP A 141 -1.37 -1.18 -0.22
N TYR A 142 -1.60 0.10 0.03
CA TYR A 142 -2.05 0.64 1.31
C TYR A 142 -3.31 -0.08 1.84
N PHE A 143 -4.00 -0.81 0.97
CA PHE A 143 -5.28 -1.45 1.19
C PHE A 143 -5.24 -2.99 1.10
N LEU A 144 -4.12 -3.60 0.70
CA LEU A 144 -3.97 -5.06 0.67
C LEU A 144 -3.27 -5.54 1.95
N HIS A 145 -3.91 -6.48 2.64
CA HIS A 145 -3.60 -6.84 4.03
C HIS A 145 -2.55 -7.97 4.17
N GLU A 146 -1.85 -8.35 3.09
CA GLU A 146 -1.02 -9.56 3.12
C GLU A 146 0.36 -9.35 3.77
N MET A 147 0.87 -8.11 3.78
CA MET A 147 2.10 -7.75 4.48
C MET A 147 1.83 -6.71 5.57
N PRO A 148 2.46 -6.83 6.76
CA PRO A 148 2.34 -5.80 7.77
C PRO A 148 2.88 -4.46 7.24
N PRO A 149 2.16 -3.34 7.45
CA PRO A 149 2.57 -2.04 6.95
C PRO A 149 3.86 -1.54 7.61
N SER A 150 4.62 -0.74 6.87
CA SER A 150 5.83 -0.11 7.39
C SER A 150 5.52 0.96 8.44
N PRO A 151 6.25 1.03 9.57
CA PRO A 151 6.21 2.16 10.51
C PRO A 151 6.53 3.53 9.87
N PHE A 152 7.14 3.54 8.68
CA PHE A 152 7.41 4.75 7.90
C PHE A 152 6.36 5.07 6.84
N GLN A 153 5.33 4.22 6.65
CA GLN A 153 4.45 4.32 5.49
C GLN A 153 3.86 5.72 5.32
N HIS A 154 3.33 6.33 6.39
CA HIS A 154 2.77 7.68 6.39
C HIS A 154 3.72 8.80 5.89
N TYR A 155 5.04 8.59 5.82
CA TYR A 155 5.99 9.56 5.25
C TYR A 155 5.82 9.75 3.74
N TRP A 156 5.05 8.89 3.06
CA TRP A 156 4.74 9.08 1.64
C TRP A 156 4.16 10.48 1.36
N SER A 157 3.27 10.97 2.22
CA SER A 157 2.62 12.27 2.03
C SER A 157 3.61 13.42 2.20
N LEU A 158 4.57 13.26 3.12
CA LEU A 158 5.67 14.20 3.32
C LEU A 158 6.63 14.21 2.13
N GLY A 159 6.88 13.05 1.51
CA GLY A 159 7.63 12.94 0.26
C GLY A 159 7.00 13.77 -0.85
N VAL A 160 5.68 13.62 -1.07
CA VAL A 160 4.91 14.44 -2.03
C VAL A 160 5.02 15.93 -1.70
N GLU A 161 4.89 16.29 -0.42
CA GLU A 161 4.93 17.69 0.03
C GLU A 161 6.31 18.35 -0.15
N GLU A 162 7.41 17.66 0.18
CA GLU A 162 8.76 18.19 -0.03
C GLU A 162 9.13 18.26 -1.52
N GLN A 163 8.69 17.29 -2.34
CA GLN A 163 8.83 17.36 -3.80
C GLN A 163 8.07 18.57 -4.36
N PHE A 164 6.87 18.84 -3.84
CA PHE A 164 6.14 20.07 -4.14
C PHE A 164 6.94 21.32 -3.74
N TYR A 165 7.55 21.36 -2.56
CA TYR A 165 8.39 22.49 -2.14
C TYR A 165 9.61 22.70 -3.04
N LEU A 166 10.14 21.64 -3.65
CA LEU A 166 11.20 21.74 -4.64
C LEU A 166 10.69 22.35 -5.96
N VAL A 167 9.59 21.83 -6.49
CA VAL A 167 9.08 22.16 -7.83
C VAL A 167 8.35 23.51 -7.89
N TRP A 168 7.58 23.88 -6.87
CA TRP A 168 6.72 25.07 -6.91
C TRP A 168 7.49 26.40 -7.04
N PRO A 169 8.59 26.65 -6.30
CA PRO A 169 9.41 27.85 -6.49
C PRO A 169 9.96 27.95 -7.92
N ALA A 170 10.42 26.84 -8.49
CA ALA A 170 10.91 26.79 -9.87
C ALA A 170 9.81 27.15 -10.87
N LEU A 171 8.58 26.62 -10.67
CA LEU A 171 7.41 26.95 -11.48
C LEU A 171 7.08 28.45 -11.44
N MET A 172 7.13 29.07 -10.25
CA MET A 172 6.88 30.50 -10.06
C MET A 172 7.97 31.38 -10.70
N ILE A 173 9.25 31.02 -10.54
CA ILE A 173 10.36 31.74 -11.18
C ILE A 173 10.27 31.59 -12.71
N GLY A 174 10.00 30.38 -13.22
CA GLY A 174 9.87 30.10 -14.65
C GLY A 174 8.73 30.90 -15.29
N THR A 175 7.60 31.01 -14.59
CA THR A 175 6.46 31.84 -15.02
C THR A 175 6.84 33.31 -15.05
N ALA A 176 7.51 33.83 -14.01
CA ALA A 176 8.00 35.21 -13.97
C ALA A 176 8.98 35.51 -15.12
N TRP A 177 9.89 34.57 -15.42
CA TRP A 177 10.85 34.68 -16.50
C TRP A 177 10.17 34.69 -17.88
N LEU A 178 9.20 33.81 -18.12
CA LEU A 178 8.45 33.74 -19.37
C LEU A 178 7.65 35.03 -19.62
N ILE A 179 6.98 35.55 -18.59
CA ILE A 179 6.24 36.82 -18.68
C ILE A 179 7.17 37.95 -19.12
N ARG A 180 8.36 38.07 -18.52
CA ARG A 180 9.35 39.10 -18.89
C ARG A 180 9.82 38.95 -20.34
N ARG A 181 10.00 37.71 -20.81
CA ARG A 181 10.47 37.44 -22.16
C ARG A 181 9.43 37.83 -23.22
N VAL A 182 8.16 37.54 -22.95
CA VAL A 182 7.02 37.83 -23.86
C VAL A 182 6.60 39.30 -23.78
N ARG A 183 6.61 39.90 -22.58
CA ARG A 183 6.20 41.28 -22.35
C ARG A 183 7.39 42.18 -22.01
N ARG A 184 8.29 42.39 -22.98
CA ARG A 184 9.53 43.18 -22.85
C ARG A 184 9.36 44.62 -22.30
N ARG A 185 8.14 45.18 -22.31
CA ARG A 185 7.81 46.53 -21.80
C ARG A 185 6.79 46.55 -20.65
N ALA A 186 6.35 45.40 -20.14
CA ALA A 186 5.45 45.40 -19.00
C ALA A 186 6.26 45.54 -17.69
N PRO A 187 5.84 46.41 -16.75
CA PRO A 187 6.49 46.50 -15.45
C PRO A 187 6.49 45.13 -14.77
N ALA A 188 7.61 44.82 -14.10
CA ALA A 188 7.74 43.62 -13.30
C ALA A 188 6.74 43.68 -12.13
N GLY A 189 5.69 42.85 -12.18
CA GLY A 189 4.75 42.66 -11.07
C GLY A 189 3.43 43.43 -11.19
N SER A 190 2.43 42.87 -11.88
CA SER A 190 1.06 43.40 -11.75
C SER A 190 -0.04 42.37 -12.03
N SER A 191 0.16 41.44 -12.96
CA SER A 191 -0.89 40.48 -13.31
C SER A 191 -0.68 39.13 -12.63
N GLN A 192 -1.63 38.75 -11.77
CA GLN A 192 -1.76 37.40 -11.21
C GLN A 192 -2.22 36.35 -12.24
N ILE A 193 -2.74 36.80 -13.39
CA ILE A 193 -3.41 35.95 -14.38
C ILE A 193 -2.52 34.83 -14.91
N PRO A 194 -1.25 35.06 -15.32
CA PRO A 194 -0.43 33.98 -15.86
C PRO A 194 -0.18 32.87 -14.83
N TYR A 195 -0.03 33.24 -13.55
CA TYR A 195 0.15 32.29 -12.46
C TYR A 195 -1.12 31.50 -12.19
N LEU A 196 -2.29 32.15 -12.26
CA LEU A 196 -3.59 31.47 -12.21
C LEU A 196 -3.75 30.47 -13.35
N VAL A 197 -3.40 30.85 -14.58
CA VAL A 197 -3.46 29.95 -15.75
C VAL A 197 -2.53 28.74 -15.54
N VAL A 198 -1.29 28.96 -15.15
CA VAL A 198 -0.32 27.87 -14.90
C VAL A 198 -0.83 26.92 -13.82
N LEU A 199 -1.30 27.44 -12.68
CA LEU A 199 -1.82 26.60 -11.61
C LEU A 199 -3.13 25.90 -11.99
N ALA A 200 -3.99 26.52 -12.79
CA ALA A 200 -5.20 25.89 -13.31
C ALA A 200 -4.87 24.75 -14.28
N VAL A 201 -3.87 24.92 -15.15
CA VAL A 201 -3.38 23.85 -16.02
C VAL A 201 -2.79 22.70 -15.20
N VAL A 202 -1.95 22.99 -14.20
CA VAL A 202 -1.42 21.96 -13.30
C VAL A 202 -2.55 21.23 -12.58
N ALA A 203 -3.56 21.95 -12.07
CA ALA A 203 -4.70 21.34 -11.41
C ALA A 203 -5.50 20.44 -12.36
N ALA A 204 -5.82 20.91 -13.57
CA ALA A 204 -6.59 20.16 -14.55
C ALA A 204 -5.86 18.90 -15.03
N VAL A 205 -4.58 19.02 -15.41
CA VAL A 205 -3.77 17.89 -15.87
C VAL A 205 -3.55 16.88 -14.74
N SER A 206 -3.18 17.34 -13.55
CA SER A 206 -2.96 16.46 -12.40
C SER A 206 -4.26 15.75 -11.96
N PHE A 207 -5.41 16.43 -12.01
CA PHE A 207 -6.70 15.80 -11.71
C PHE A 207 -7.11 14.79 -12.78
N ALA A 208 -6.88 15.08 -14.07
CA ALA A 208 -7.13 14.12 -15.15
C ALA A 208 -6.26 12.86 -14.99
N LEU A 209 -4.97 13.03 -14.67
CA LEU A 209 -4.08 11.91 -14.36
C LEU A 209 -4.54 11.14 -13.11
N SER A 210 -4.98 11.85 -12.07
CA SER A 210 -5.55 11.25 -10.87
C SER A 210 -6.76 10.37 -11.19
N LEU A 211 -7.68 10.87 -12.01
CA LEU A 211 -8.87 10.10 -12.42
C LEU A 211 -8.46 8.85 -13.19
N ALA A 212 -7.64 8.99 -14.23
CA ALA A 212 -7.20 7.86 -15.05
C ALA A 212 -6.44 6.81 -14.20
N ALA A 213 -5.47 7.25 -13.39
CA ALA A 213 -4.67 6.37 -12.56
C ALA A 213 -5.49 5.71 -11.45
N THR A 214 -6.54 6.34 -10.90
CA THR A 214 -7.38 5.70 -9.86
C THR A 214 -8.13 4.47 -10.37
N TYR A 215 -8.31 4.31 -11.68
CA TYR A 215 -8.92 3.10 -12.26
C TYR A 215 -7.88 2.17 -12.87
N VAL A 216 -6.74 2.69 -13.34
CA VAL A 216 -5.71 1.90 -14.04
C VAL A 216 -4.54 1.51 -13.16
N VAL A 217 -4.06 2.33 -12.24
CA VAL A 217 -2.97 1.96 -11.32
C VAL A 217 -3.14 2.72 -9.99
N PRO A 218 -4.01 2.25 -9.08
CA PRO A 218 -4.43 3.05 -7.92
C PRO A 218 -3.29 3.42 -6.96
N ALA A 219 -2.28 2.56 -6.83
CA ALA A 219 -1.05 2.89 -6.10
C ALA A 219 -0.33 4.14 -6.66
N VAL A 220 -0.27 4.30 -8.00
CA VAL A 220 0.29 5.51 -8.65
C VAL A 220 -0.57 6.72 -8.31
N ALA A 221 -1.89 6.58 -8.42
CA ALA A 221 -2.84 7.66 -8.11
C ALA A 221 -2.69 8.15 -6.67
N PHE A 222 -2.46 7.24 -5.74
CA PHE A 222 -2.35 7.50 -4.31
C PHE A 222 -1.00 8.12 -3.93
N PHE A 223 0.13 7.53 -4.34
CA PHE A 223 1.46 7.91 -3.85
C PHE A 223 2.18 8.98 -4.69
N SER A 224 1.83 9.18 -5.96
CA SER A 224 2.65 10.03 -6.85
C SER A 224 2.35 11.52 -6.73
N LEU A 225 3.38 12.37 -6.79
CA LEU A 225 3.19 13.83 -6.89
C LEU A 225 2.37 14.23 -8.14
N PRO A 226 2.61 13.69 -9.36
CA PRO A 226 1.86 14.09 -10.54
C PRO A 226 0.34 13.91 -10.43
N THR A 227 -0.14 12.89 -9.72
CA THR A 227 -1.58 12.64 -9.51
C THR A 227 -2.15 13.39 -8.31
N ARG A 228 -1.30 13.89 -7.40
CA ARG A 228 -1.70 14.61 -6.18
C ARG A 228 -1.46 16.13 -6.26
N ALA A 229 -0.74 16.61 -7.29
CA ALA A 229 -0.41 18.03 -7.46
C ALA A 229 -1.63 18.94 -7.59
N TRP A 230 -2.79 18.44 -8.03
CA TRP A 230 -4.00 19.25 -8.15
C TRP A 230 -4.55 19.75 -6.80
N GLN A 231 -4.43 18.97 -5.71
CA GLN A 231 -4.81 19.42 -4.36
C GLN A 231 -4.00 20.66 -3.94
N LEU A 232 -2.69 20.59 -4.17
CA LEU A 232 -1.74 21.67 -3.90
C LEU A 232 -2.03 22.90 -4.80
N ALA A 233 -2.32 22.67 -6.08
CA ALA A 233 -2.69 23.72 -7.02
C ALA A 233 -4.00 24.42 -6.67
N VAL A 234 -5.04 23.69 -6.23
CA VAL A 234 -6.30 24.27 -5.73
C VAL A 234 -6.04 25.22 -4.56
N GLY A 235 -5.21 24.82 -3.59
CA GLY A 235 -4.77 25.70 -2.52
C GLY A 235 -4.09 26.97 -3.04
N GLY A 236 -3.20 26.82 -4.04
CA GLY A 236 -2.52 27.93 -4.69
C GLY A 236 -3.46 28.88 -5.44
N LEU A 237 -4.49 28.35 -6.11
CA LEU A 237 -5.54 29.14 -6.76
C LEU A 237 -6.32 29.97 -5.72
N VAL A 238 -6.69 29.39 -4.58
CA VAL A 238 -7.31 30.14 -3.47
C VAL A 238 -6.40 31.26 -2.97
N ALA A 239 -5.08 31.02 -2.89
CA ALA A 239 -4.12 32.04 -2.45
C ALA A 239 -4.04 33.24 -3.42
N LEU A 240 -3.97 32.98 -4.72
CA LEU A 240 -3.89 34.03 -5.73
C LEU A 240 -5.23 34.78 -5.89
N THR A 241 -6.36 34.09 -5.68
CA THR A 241 -7.70 34.68 -5.72
C THR A 241 -8.17 35.27 -4.38
N ALA A 242 -7.32 35.32 -3.36
CA ALA A 242 -7.69 35.79 -2.01
C ALA A 242 -8.35 37.19 -1.99
N GLY A 243 -8.02 38.05 -2.97
CA GLY A 243 -8.67 39.35 -3.14
C GLY A 243 -10.14 39.29 -3.55
N LEU A 244 -10.55 38.26 -4.29
CA LEU A 244 -11.96 37.99 -4.64
C LEU A 244 -12.72 37.47 -3.43
N TRP A 245 -12.12 36.54 -2.69
CA TRP A 245 -12.71 36.00 -1.45
C TRP A 245 -12.96 37.08 -0.40
N ARG A 246 -12.06 38.07 -0.28
CA ARG A 246 -12.24 39.23 0.61
C ARG A 246 -13.49 40.06 0.36
N ARG A 247 -14.08 39.97 -0.83
CA ARG A 247 -15.29 40.71 -1.21
C ARG A 247 -16.57 40.01 -0.79
N LEU A 248 -16.50 38.77 -0.30
CA LEU A 248 -17.69 38.05 0.17
C LEU A 248 -18.27 38.73 1.41
N PRO A 249 -19.60 38.96 1.44
CA PRO A 249 -20.26 39.48 2.63
C PRO A 249 -20.21 38.45 3.77
N ALA A 250 -20.20 38.93 5.02
CA ALA A 250 -20.00 38.08 6.20
C ALA A 250 -20.99 36.88 6.29
N PRO A 251 -22.30 37.00 5.99
CA PRO A 251 -23.19 35.85 5.98
C PRO A 251 -22.82 34.82 4.90
N GLY A 252 -22.48 35.29 3.70
CA GLY A 252 -22.03 34.43 2.60
C GLY A 252 -20.75 33.67 2.96
N ALA A 253 -19.76 34.38 3.52
CA ALA A 253 -18.53 33.76 4.00
C ALA A 253 -18.79 32.72 5.11
N ALA A 254 -19.71 32.99 6.04
CA ALA A 254 -20.05 32.04 7.10
C ALA A 254 -20.70 30.77 6.55
N ILE A 255 -21.66 30.88 5.62
CA ILE A 255 -22.29 29.75 4.94
C ILE A 255 -21.26 28.94 4.16
N THR A 256 -20.42 29.60 3.36
CA THR A 256 -19.35 28.95 2.60
C THR A 256 -18.38 28.20 3.51
N GLY A 257 -17.98 28.80 4.63
CA GLY A 257 -17.07 28.16 5.58
C GLY A 257 -17.67 26.93 6.26
N TRP A 258 -18.95 26.99 6.64
CA TRP A 258 -19.65 25.83 7.23
C TRP A 258 -19.89 24.73 6.21
N ALA A 259 -20.32 25.07 5.00
CA ALA A 259 -20.47 24.12 3.91
C ALA A 259 -19.15 23.38 3.64
N GLY A 260 -18.04 24.12 3.60
CA GLY A 260 -16.72 23.52 3.43
C GLY A 260 -16.32 22.57 4.57
N LEU A 261 -16.59 22.96 5.82
CA LEU A 261 -16.32 22.10 6.98
C LEU A 261 -17.19 20.84 6.99
N VAL A 262 -18.47 20.96 6.63
CA VAL A 262 -19.38 19.81 6.48
C VAL A 262 -18.88 18.86 5.40
N LEU A 263 -18.43 19.36 4.24
CA LEU A 263 -17.85 18.50 3.20
C LEU A 263 -16.62 17.71 3.68
N ILE A 264 -15.73 18.33 4.46
CA ILE A 264 -14.58 17.64 5.05
C ILE A 264 -15.06 16.54 6.02
N LEU A 265 -16.01 16.84 6.90
CA LEU A 265 -16.51 15.88 7.89
C LEU A 265 -17.27 14.72 7.22
N LEU A 266 -18.09 15.00 6.21
CA LEU A 266 -18.76 13.98 5.39
C LEU A 266 -17.74 13.10 4.66
N SER A 267 -16.63 13.68 4.18
CA SER A 267 -15.57 12.88 3.56
C SER A 267 -14.96 11.87 4.55
N CYS A 268 -14.86 12.23 5.83
CA CYS A 268 -14.32 11.35 6.87
C CYS A 268 -15.24 10.15 7.19
N THR A 269 -16.54 10.24 6.88
CA THR A 269 -17.54 9.22 7.22
C THR A 269 -18.06 8.45 6.00
N LEU A 270 -18.16 9.10 4.84
CA LEU A 270 -18.71 8.53 3.60
C LEU A 270 -17.66 7.86 2.72
N VAL A 271 -16.44 8.38 2.71
CA VAL A 271 -15.33 7.72 2.02
C VAL A 271 -14.90 6.55 2.89
N GLY A 272 -14.80 5.38 2.30
CA GLY A 272 -14.40 4.18 3.02
C GLY A 272 -13.41 3.35 2.20
N PRO A 273 -13.11 2.13 2.66
CA PRO A 273 -12.32 1.19 1.91
C PRO A 273 -12.86 1.10 0.49
N THR A 274 -14.12 0.74 0.26
CA THR A 274 -14.67 0.49 -1.10
C THR A 274 -14.65 1.67 -2.08
N THR A 275 -14.36 2.89 -1.65
CA THR A 275 -14.34 4.06 -2.53
C THR A 275 -13.05 4.11 -3.37
N PRO A 276 -13.12 4.16 -4.72
CA PRO A 276 -11.94 4.41 -5.55
C PRO A 276 -11.32 5.76 -5.20
N TYR A 277 -10.06 5.75 -4.76
CA TYR A 277 -9.41 6.92 -4.19
C TYR A 277 -8.01 7.15 -4.77
N PRO A 278 -7.56 8.41 -5.01
CA PRO A 278 -8.31 9.66 -4.87
C PRO A 278 -9.52 9.83 -5.79
N GLY A 279 -9.34 9.63 -7.09
CA GLY A 279 -10.38 9.80 -8.11
C GLY A 279 -11.23 11.06 -7.93
N SER A 280 -12.52 10.93 -8.23
CA SER A 280 -13.52 11.98 -8.00
C SER A 280 -13.86 12.17 -6.52
N ALA A 281 -13.70 11.12 -5.70
CA ALA A 281 -14.01 11.17 -4.25
C ALA A 281 -13.17 12.22 -3.51
N ALA A 282 -11.92 12.43 -3.93
CA ALA A 282 -11.05 13.46 -3.37
C ALA A 282 -11.51 14.90 -3.65
N LEU A 283 -12.49 15.13 -4.55
CA LEU A 283 -13.10 16.46 -4.73
C LEU A 283 -13.77 16.96 -3.46
N LEU A 284 -14.44 16.09 -2.69
CA LEU A 284 -15.16 16.50 -1.47
C LEU A 284 -14.22 17.15 -0.43
N PRO A 285 -13.15 16.50 0.03
CA PRO A 285 -12.26 17.11 1.02
C PRO A 285 -11.48 18.29 0.44
N VAL A 286 -11.14 18.28 -0.86
CA VAL A 286 -10.37 19.36 -1.50
C VAL A 286 -11.20 20.63 -1.68
N LEU A 287 -12.40 20.51 -2.25
CA LEU A 287 -13.32 21.63 -2.38
C LEU A 287 -13.78 22.10 -1.00
N GLY A 288 -14.07 21.19 -0.08
CA GLY A 288 -14.40 21.54 1.31
C GLY A 288 -13.31 22.41 1.95
N THR A 289 -12.04 22.01 1.80
CA THR A 289 -10.89 22.76 2.29
C THR A 289 -10.74 24.11 1.60
N ALA A 290 -10.90 24.16 0.28
CA ALA A 290 -10.84 25.40 -0.50
C ALA A 290 -11.90 26.42 -0.03
N LEU A 291 -13.13 25.96 0.23
CA LEU A 291 -14.24 26.79 0.73
C LEU A 291 -13.95 27.33 2.14
N VAL A 292 -13.44 26.50 3.05
CA VAL A 292 -13.06 26.94 4.41
C VAL A 292 -11.96 28.01 4.35
N ILE A 293 -10.89 27.76 3.58
CA ILE A 293 -9.76 28.69 3.47
C ILE A 293 -10.20 30.00 2.79
N GLY A 294 -10.98 29.90 1.72
CA GLY A 294 -11.55 31.02 0.97
C GLY A 294 -12.44 31.89 1.85
N ALA A 295 -13.42 31.29 2.54
CA ALA A 295 -14.28 31.99 3.49
C ALA A 295 -13.50 32.73 4.58
N GLY A 296 -12.45 32.12 5.13
CA GLY A 296 -11.58 32.75 6.12
C GLY A 296 -10.76 33.93 5.57
N CYS A 297 -10.68 34.12 4.25
CA CYS A 297 -10.10 35.33 3.66
C CYS A 297 -11.02 36.55 3.76
N ALA A 298 -12.34 36.36 3.84
CA ALA A 298 -13.33 37.43 3.95
C ALA A 298 -13.41 38.00 5.36
N ASP A 299 -13.88 37.18 6.31
CA ASP A 299 -13.92 37.53 7.73
C ASP A 299 -13.82 36.25 8.59
N GLY A 300 -12.65 36.04 9.20
CA GLY A 300 -12.40 34.88 10.07
C GLY A 300 -13.07 34.97 11.44
N ARG A 301 -13.76 36.07 11.79
CA ARG A 301 -14.40 36.27 13.09
C ARG A 301 -15.78 35.63 13.20
N PHE A 302 -16.39 35.26 12.07
CA PHE A 302 -17.72 34.65 11.98
C PHE A 302 -17.67 33.28 11.28
N GLY A 303 -18.74 32.49 11.39
CA GLY A 303 -18.83 31.16 10.76
C GLY A 303 -17.85 30.12 11.32
N ALA A 304 -17.47 29.15 10.48
CA ALA A 304 -16.55 28.06 10.84
C ALA A 304 -15.18 28.57 11.34
N GLY A 305 -14.70 29.72 10.84
CA GLY A 305 -13.43 30.33 11.26
C GLY A 305 -13.35 30.62 12.76
N ARG A 306 -14.49 31.01 13.39
CA ARG A 306 -14.56 31.25 14.84
C ARG A 306 -14.38 29.97 15.66
N LEU A 307 -14.94 28.85 15.19
CA LEU A 307 -14.76 27.54 15.83
C LEU A 307 -13.31 27.08 15.70
N LEU A 308 -12.74 27.17 14.49
CA LEU A 308 -11.37 26.76 14.20
C LEU A 308 -10.34 27.64 14.94
N ALA A 309 -10.64 28.91 15.19
CA ALA A 309 -9.77 29.82 15.93
C ALA A 309 -9.80 29.63 17.47
N ARG A 310 -10.60 28.69 18.01
CA ARG A 310 -10.61 28.39 19.45
C ARG A 310 -9.26 27.84 19.93
N SER A 311 -8.93 28.10 21.20
CA SER A 311 -7.64 27.71 21.80
C SER A 311 -7.32 26.21 21.65
N PRO A 312 -8.26 25.26 21.91
CA PRO A 312 -7.97 23.83 21.77
C PRO A 312 -7.63 23.42 20.34
N MET A 313 -8.41 23.91 19.36
CA MET A 313 -8.16 23.66 17.94
C MET A 313 -6.79 24.20 17.51
N ARG A 314 -6.41 25.39 17.97
CA ARG A 314 -5.09 25.95 17.70
C ARG A 314 -3.97 25.15 18.37
N ALA A 315 -4.17 24.69 19.60
CA ALA A 315 -3.18 23.89 20.31
C ALA A 315 -2.88 22.58 19.55
N ILE A 316 -3.93 21.85 19.15
CA ILE A 316 -3.80 20.65 18.31
C ILE A 316 -3.16 21.00 16.96
N GLY A 317 -3.60 22.09 16.32
CA GLY A 317 -3.07 22.58 15.06
C GLY A 317 -1.57 22.88 15.09
N ARG A 318 -1.04 23.35 16.23
CA ARG A 318 0.40 23.60 16.42
C ARG A 318 1.20 22.32 16.47
N VAL A 319 0.72 21.30 17.18
CA VAL A 319 1.41 19.99 17.31
C VAL A 319 1.16 19.06 16.13
N SER A 320 0.20 19.38 15.25
CA SER A 320 -0.26 18.52 14.15
C SER A 320 0.86 17.88 13.31
N TYR A 321 1.95 18.60 13.05
CA TYR A 321 3.09 18.04 12.31
C TYR A 321 3.80 16.93 13.10
N SER A 322 4.20 17.21 14.34
CA SER A 322 4.87 16.20 15.19
C SER A 322 3.92 15.04 15.54
N TRP A 323 2.62 15.29 15.68
CA TRP A 323 1.64 14.23 15.93
C TRP A 323 1.46 13.35 14.70
N TYR A 324 1.43 13.95 13.50
CA TYR A 324 1.45 13.18 12.26
C TYR A 324 2.70 12.29 12.14
N LEU A 325 3.87 12.71 12.64
CA LEU A 325 5.07 11.86 12.62
C LEU A 325 4.99 10.68 13.62
N TRP A 326 4.44 10.91 14.82
CA TRP A 326 4.44 9.91 15.89
C TRP A 326 3.27 8.92 15.85
N HIS A 327 2.11 9.34 15.35
CA HIS A 327 0.89 8.53 15.50
C HIS A 327 1.02 7.14 14.88
N TRP A 328 1.54 7.05 13.66
CA TRP A 328 1.63 5.80 12.92
C TRP A 328 2.64 4.80 13.51
N PRO A 329 3.92 5.17 13.74
CA PRO A 329 4.87 4.23 14.34
C PRO A 329 4.47 3.79 15.74
N VAL A 330 3.86 4.68 16.56
CA VAL A 330 3.37 4.31 17.88
C VAL A 330 2.21 3.31 17.79
N LEU A 331 1.25 3.53 16.88
CA LEU A 331 0.14 2.60 16.68
C LEU A 331 0.61 1.22 16.19
N LEU A 332 1.56 1.18 15.25
CA LEU A 332 2.06 -0.08 14.69
C LEU A 332 2.99 -0.85 15.64
N LEU A 333 3.90 -0.15 16.33
CA LEU A 333 4.89 -0.79 17.20
C LEU A 333 4.35 -1.14 18.59
N ALA A 334 3.18 -0.61 18.98
CA ALA A 334 2.59 -0.91 20.28
C ALA A 334 2.13 -2.37 20.43
N ALA A 335 1.61 -3.02 19.37
CA ALA A 335 1.24 -4.44 19.44
C ALA A 335 2.47 -5.37 19.60
N PRO A 336 3.55 -5.23 18.79
CA PRO A 336 4.80 -5.94 19.04
C PRO A 336 5.40 -5.68 20.43
N LEU A 337 5.33 -4.43 20.92
CA LEU A 337 5.82 -4.05 22.24
C LEU A 337 5.07 -4.75 23.39
N LEU A 338 3.76 -4.92 23.26
CA LEU A 338 2.91 -5.52 24.28
C LEU A 338 2.73 -7.04 24.12
N GLY A 339 3.13 -7.60 22.98
CA GLY A 339 3.02 -9.03 22.68
C GLY A 339 1.60 -9.51 22.33
N HIS A 340 0.65 -8.60 22.09
CA HIS A 340 -0.72 -8.94 21.73
C HIS A 340 -1.35 -7.83 20.85
N PRO A 341 -2.36 -8.16 20.02
CA PRO A 341 -3.07 -7.16 19.23
C PRO A 341 -3.79 -6.14 20.12
N LEU A 342 -3.93 -4.92 19.61
CA LEU A 342 -4.63 -3.83 20.31
C LEU A 342 -6.11 -3.81 19.96
N GLY A 343 -6.97 -3.85 20.97
CA GLY A 343 -8.36 -3.39 20.83
C GLY A 343 -8.46 -1.87 20.74
N LEU A 344 -9.68 -1.35 20.53
CA LEU A 344 -9.95 0.08 20.37
C LEU A 344 -9.37 0.94 21.51
N ALA A 345 -9.54 0.52 22.77
CA ALA A 345 -9.01 1.24 23.92
C ALA A 345 -7.47 1.36 23.87
N GLY A 346 -6.78 0.28 23.53
CA GLY A 346 -5.32 0.27 23.38
C GLY A 346 -4.84 1.20 22.25
N ARG A 347 -5.56 1.21 21.12
CA ARG A 347 -5.27 2.12 19.99
C ARG A 347 -5.49 3.59 20.36
N LEU A 348 -6.53 3.90 21.14
CA LEU A 348 -6.78 5.26 21.63
C LEU A 348 -5.70 5.71 22.63
N VAL A 349 -5.23 4.81 23.50
CA VAL A 349 -4.10 5.09 24.39
C VAL A 349 -2.83 5.35 23.57
N ALA A 350 -2.52 4.50 22.59
CA ALA A 350 -1.39 4.70 21.68
C ALA A 350 -1.47 6.05 20.92
N ALA A 351 -2.65 6.41 20.42
CA ALA A 351 -2.91 7.72 19.81
C ALA A 351 -2.65 8.87 20.81
N GLY A 352 -3.09 8.75 22.06
CA GLY A 352 -2.81 9.73 23.13
C GLY A 352 -1.31 9.85 23.45
N VAL A 353 -0.61 8.71 23.58
CA VAL A 353 0.85 8.66 23.80
C VAL A 353 1.59 9.35 22.65
N SER A 354 1.18 9.10 21.41
CA SER A 354 1.79 9.77 20.25
C SER A 354 1.57 11.29 20.27
N GLY A 355 0.43 11.77 20.78
CA GLY A 355 0.16 13.18 21.01
C GLY A 355 1.06 13.78 22.09
N ALA A 356 1.31 13.06 23.19
CA ALA A 356 2.24 13.48 24.23
C ALA A 356 3.69 13.57 23.69
N LEU A 357 4.15 12.56 22.95
CA LEU A 357 5.45 12.57 22.27
C LEU A 357 5.57 13.72 21.27
N ALA A 358 4.49 14.06 20.58
CA ALA A 358 4.45 15.21 19.67
C ALA A 358 4.62 16.55 20.41
N VAL A 359 3.99 16.72 21.57
CA VAL A 359 4.18 17.90 22.43
C VAL A 359 5.64 17.99 22.89
N LEU A 360 6.20 16.89 23.37
CA LEU A 360 7.61 16.84 23.78
C LEU A 360 8.54 17.19 22.62
N THR A 361 8.33 16.60 21.44
CA THR A 361 9.13 16.89 20.23
C THR A 361 9.03 18.35 19.82
N LEU A 362 7.83 18.94 19.89
CA LEU A 362 7.61 20.35 19.58
C LEU A 362 8.41 21.26 20.53
N HIS A 363 8.44 20.96 21.83
CA HIS A 363 9.09 21.81 22.83
C HIS A 363 10.59 21.57 22.96
N LEU A 364 11.05 20.32 22.79
CA LEU A 364 12.44 19.92 23.01
C LEU A 364 13.29 19.93 21.73
N VAL A 365 12.67 19.75 20.56
CA VAL A 365 13.40 19.65 19.28
C VAL A 365 12.99 20.76 18.33
N GLU A 366 11.70 20.84 17.97
CA GLU A 366 11.25 21.77 16.92
C GLU A 366 11.46 23.23 17.34
N ASN A 367 10.88 23.68 18.46
CA ASN A 367 10.91 25.09 18.86
C ASN A 367 12.32 25.61 19.17
N PRO A 368 13.20 24.87 19.89
CA PRO A 368 14.56 25.33 20.15
C PRO A 368 15.34 25.57 18.86
N LEU A 369 15.27 24.64 17.91
CA LEU A 369 15.97 24.76 16.62
C LEU A 369 15.31 25.78 15.70
N ARG A 370 13.98 25.83 15.66
CA ARG A 370 13.17 26.73 14.84
C ARG A 370 13.34 28.19 15.21
N PHE A 371 13.47 28.48 16.50
CA PHE A 371 13.52 29.84 17.04
C PHE A 371 14.90 30.29 17.49
N ALA A 372 15.91 29.40 17.52
CA ALA A 372 17.31 29.75 17.76
C ALA A 372 17.77 30.89 16.83
N ALA A 373 18.12 32.04 17.41
CA ALA A 373 18.52 33.23 16.65
C ALA A 373 19.69 32.99 15.68
N PRO A 374 20.76 32.24 16.04
CA PRO A 374 21.87 31.98 15.12
C PRO A 374 21.47 31.19 13.87
N ILE A 375 20.52 30.27 14.01
CA ILE A 375 20.03 29.41 12.91
C ILE A 375 19.00 30.20 12.10
N ARG A 376 18.06 30.87 12.77
CA ARG A 376 16.98 31.64 12.14
C ARG A 376 17.48 32.78 11.26
N ARG A 377 18.58 33.43 11.66
CA ARG A 377 19.17 34.58 10.94
C ARG A 377 20.00 34.17 9.73
N SER A 378 20.43 32.91 9.62
CA SER A 378 21.27 32.43 8.53
C SER A 378 20.59 31.32 7.72
N PRO A 379 20.21 31.57 6.46
CA PRO A 379 19.70 30.53 5.56
C PRO A 379 20.67 29.37 5.41
N ALA A 380 21.98 29.64 5.33
CA ALA A 380 23.01 28.61 5.21
C ALA A 380 23.04 27.69 6.44
N ARG A 381 23.05 28.25 7.66
CA ARG A 381 23.01 27.43 8.89
C ARG A 381 21.72 26.61 9.00
N SER A 382 20.60 27.16 8.54
CA SER A 382 19.33 26.43 8.52
C SER A 382 19.36 25.25 7.53
N LEU A 383 20.01 25.41 6.37
CA LEU A 383 20.22 24.32 5.42
C LEU A 383 21.20 23.27 5.94
N VAL A 384 22.29 23.70 6.58
CA VAL A 384 23.25 22.77 7.21
C VAL A 384 22.58 21.95 8.30
N LEU A 385 21.80 22.57 9.19
CA LEU A 385 21.02 21.84 10.20
C LEU A 385 20.11 20.78 9.55
N GLY A 386 19.42 21.17 8.48
CA GLY A 386 18.58 20.27 7.72
C GLY A 386 19.35 19.09 7.12
N GLY A 387 20.44 19.38 6.41
CA GLY A 387 21.30 18.37 5.81
C GLY A 387 21.91 17.43 6.84
N VAL A 388 22.34 17.93 7.99
CA VAL A 388 22.84 17.10 9.11
C VAL A 388 21.75 16.22 9.67
N ALA A 389 20.54 16.73 9.89
CA ALA A 389 19.41 15.94 10.38
C ALA A 389 19.06 14.78 9.42
N THR A 390 18.97 15.08 8.12
CA THR A 390 18.75 14.06 7.08
C THR A 390 19.90 13.06 7.01
N ALA A 391 21.15 13.53 7.05
CA ALA A 391 22.33 12.65 7.00
C ALA A 391 22.38 11.72 8.21
N VAL A 392 22.12 12.21 9.42
CA VAL A 392 22.06 11.36 10.63
C VAL A 392 20.97 10.29 10.49
N ALA A 393 19.76 10.66 10.07
CA ALA A 393 18.66 9.69 9.90
C ALA A 393 19.00 8.60 8.86
N ALA A 394 19.55 9.00 7.70
CA ALA A 394 19.97 8.06 6.67
C ALA A 394 21.14 7.18 7.12
N CYS A 395 22.16 7.77 7.77
CA CYS A 395 23.32 7.03 8.29
C CYS A 395 22.91 6.02 9.37
N VAL A 396 21.99 6.37 10.27
CA VAL A 396 21.45 5.42 11.25
C VAL A 396 20.76 4.26 10.54
N GLY A 397 19.93 4.52 9.53
CA GLY A 397 19.32 3.46 8.72
C GLY A 397 20.35 2.54 8.05
N VAL A 398 21.42 3.10 7.47
CA VAL A 398 22.51 2.32 6.86
C VAL A 398 23.28 1.52 7.91
N VAL A 399 23.61 2.13 9.06
CA VAL A 399 24.29 1.45 10.16
C VAL A 399 23.44 0.28 10.67
N LEU A 400 22.13 0.46 10.83
CA LEU A 400 21.22 -0.62 11.23
C LEU A 400 21.15 -1.74 10.19
N LEU A 401 21.16 -1.43 8.89
CA LEU A 401 21.22 -2.44 7.82
C LEU A 401 22.50 -3.28 7.85
N VAL A 402 23.62 -2.68 8.24
CA VAL A 402 24.90 -3.39 8.38
C VAL A 402 24.96 -4.16 9.71
N ALA A 403 24.48 -3.56 10.80
CA ALA A 403 24.56 -4.11 12.15
C ALA A 403 23.56 -5.23 12.43
N VAL A 404 22.38 -5.23 11.79
CA VAL A 404 21.39 -6.30 11.89
C VAL A 404 21.61 -7.26 10.72
N PRO A 405 22.32 -8.38 10.88
CA PRO A 405 22.63 -9.28 9.76
C PRO A 405 21.36 -9.88 9.15
N THR A 406 21.46 -10.38 7.91
CA THR A 406 20.41 -11.20 7.32
C THR A 406 20.20 -12.45 8.19
N PRO A 407 18.97 -12.73 8.63
CA PRO A 407 18.70 -13.86 9.50
C PRO A 407 18.98 -15.17 8.76
N VAL A 408 19.82 -16.01 9.36
CA VAL A 408 20.12 -17.38 8.92
C VAL A 408 19.73 -18.32 10.07
N GLY A 409 19.24 -19.52 9.73
CA GLY A 409 18.90 -20.54 10.71
C GLY A 409 20.07 -20.87 11.64
N ARG A 410 19.77 -21.11 12.91
CA ARG A 410 20.76 -21.47 13.95
C ARG A 410 20.74 -22.96 14.30
N GLY A 411 19.76 -23.69 13.81
CA GLY A 411 19.61 -25.12 14.01
C GLY A 411 20.63 -25.94 13.24
N ALA A 412 20.79 -27.20 13.66
CA ALA A 412 21.57 -28.18 12.92
C ALA A 412 21.08 -28.29 11.46
N PRO A 413 21.98 -28.52 10.49
CA PRO A 413 21.57 -28.77 9.12
C PRO A 413 20.56 -29.92 9.05
N ALA A 414 19.45 -29.70 8.36
CA ALA A 414 18.43 -30.72 8.18
C ALA A 414 18.65 -31.46 6.84
N THR A 415 18.21 -32.71 6.77
CA THR A 415 18.25 -33.49 5.53
C THR A 415 17.29 -32.89 4.52
N ALA A 416 17.74 -32.78 3.26
CA ALA A 416 16.89 -32.32 2.18
C ALA A 416 15.75 -33.31 1.93
N LEU A 417 14.54 -32.77 1.72
CA LEU A 417 13.39 -33.57 1.38
C LEU A 417 13.63 -34.23 0.01
N ALA A 418 13.54 -35.55 -0.04
CA ALA A 418 13.63 -36.33 -1.26
C ALA A 418 12.39 -37.21 -1.36
N ILE A 419 11.63 -37.04 -2.43
CA ILE A 419 10.44 -37.84 -2.72
C ILE A 419 10.74 -38.63 -3.98
N THR A 420 10.49 -39.93 -3.91
CA THR A 420 10.67 -40.85 -5.04
C THR A 420 9.31 -41.32 -5.55
N ALA A 421 9.22 -41.49 -6.87
CA ALA A 421 8.05 -42.13 -7.47
C ALA A 421 7.94 -43.58 -6.97
N ALA A 422 6.71 -44.09 -6.91
CA ALA A 422 6.51 -45.49 -6.56
C ALA A 422 7.22 -46.42 -7.57
N PRO A 423 7.91 -47.47 -7.13
CA PRO A 423 8.37 -48.52 -8.03
C PRO A 423 7.15 -49.14 -8.72
N ASP A 424 7.19 -49.21 -10.05
CA ASP A 424 6.11 -49.57 -10.99
C ASP A 424 4.97 -50.41 -10.35
N PRO A 425 3.92 -49.76 -9.81
CA PRO A 425 2.91 -50.49 -9.09
C PRO A 425 2.09 -51.33 -10.07
N ALA A 426 2.12 -52.65 -9.90
CA ALA A 426 1.32 -53.57 -10.71
C ALA A 426 -0.12 -53.67 -10.16
N GLY A 427 -1.09 -53.94 -11.05
CA GLY A 427 -2.46 -54.28 -10.67
C GLY A 427 -3.49 -53.13 -10.72
N PRO A 428 -4.75 -53.43 -10.36
CA PRO A 428 -5.90 -52.52 -10.59
C PRO A 428 -5.87 -51.25 -9.74
N HIS A 429 -5.17 -51.25 -8.60
CA HIS A 429 -5.06 -50.11 -7.69
C HIS A 429 -3.74 -49.34 -7.83
N ARG A 430 -3.03 -49.51 -8.95
CA ARG A 430 -1.66 -48.98 -9.11
C ARG A 430 -1.55 -47.47 -8.90
N TYR A 431 -2.48 -46.70 -9.45
CA TYR A 431 -2.45 -45.24 -9.37
C TYR A 431 -2.72 -44.75 -7.95
N HIS A 432 -3.68 -45.38 -7.26
CA HIS A 432 -3.94 -45.10 -5.85
C HIS A 432 -2.73 -45.43 -4.97
N THR A 433 -2.08 -46.57 -5.23
CA THR A 433 -0.87 -46.99 -4.52
C THR A 433 0.29 -46.02 -4.76
N ALA A 434 0.45 -45.51 -5.98
CA ALA A 434 1.46 -44.51 -6.32
C ALA A 434 1.25 -43.18 -5.59
N VAL A 435 -0.01 -42.73 -5.46
CA VAL A 435 -0.36 -41.54 -4.68
C VAL A 435 -0.03 -41.77 -3.20
N GLN A 436 -0.48 -42.89 -2.62
CA GLN A 436 -0.21 -43.22 -1.22
C GLN A 436 1.29 -43.29 -0.91
N HIS A 437 2.09 -43.88 -1.80
CA HIS A 437 3.55 -43.98 -1.62
C HIS A 437 4.24 -42.60 -1.59
N ALA A 438 3.86 -41.70 -2.49
CA ALA A 438 4.43 -40.35 -2.51
C ALA A 438 3.98 -39.53 -1.29
N PHE A 439 2.69 -39.60 -0.94
CA PHE A 439 2.14 -38.90 0.22
C PHE A 439 2.72 -39.43 1.55
N ALA A 440 2.97 -40.73 1.68
CA ALA A 440 3.58 -41.32 2.87
C ALA A 440 5.00 -40.79 3.11
N GLN A 441 5.80 -40.61 2.06
CA GLN A 441 7.14 -40.01 2.16
C GLN A 441 7.06 -38.56 2.67
N VAL A 442 6.10 -37.77 2.14
CA VAL A 442 5.88 -36.39 2.59
C VAL A 442 5.39 -36.35 4.03
N GLN A 443 4.44 -37.20 4.40
CA GLN A 443 3.93 -37.31 5.76
C GLN A 443 5.03 -37.70 6.77
N ALA A 444 5.94 -38.59 6.40
CA ALA A 444 7.08 -38.93 7.24
C ALA A 444 8.01 -37.72 7.46
N ALA A 445 8.29 -36.95 6.40
CA ALA A 445 9.10 -35.74 6.51
C ALA A 445 8.39 -34.63 7.31
N LEU A 446 7.08 -34.45 7.10
CA LEU A 446 6.25 -33.53 7.87
C LEU A 446 6.25 -33.89 9.36
N ALA A 447 6.11 -35.17 9.70
CA ALA A 447 6.15 -35.65 11.07
C ALA A 447 7.54 -35.38 11.71
N ALA A 448 8.62 -35.59 10.97
CA ALA A 448 9.98 -35.28 11.44
C ALA A 448 10.22 -33.77 11.63
N SER A 449 9.53 -32.91 10.86
CA SER A 449 9.65 -31.45 10.96
C SER A 449 8.59 -30.78 11.84
N ALA A 450 7.58 -31.51 12.32
CA ALA A 450 6.46 -30.95 13.08
C ALA A 450 6.88 -30.33 14.42
N ASP A 451 7.92 -30.88 15.03
CA ASP A 451 8.45 -30.45 16.32
C ASP A 451 9.82 -29.77 16.21
N LEU A 452 10.16 -29.25 15.02
CA LEU A 452 11.44 -28.61 14.76
C LEU A 452 11.65 -27.40 15.69
N THR A 453 12.62 -27.51 16.60
CA THR A 453 12.86 -26.50 17.63
C THR A 453 13.73 -25.35 17.14
N ALA A 454 14.40 -25.43 15.99
CA ALA A 454 15.22 -24.34 15.46
C ALA A 454 15.19 -24.34 13.94
N VAL A 455 15.26 -23.15 13.33
CA VAL A 455 15.36 -23.00 11.88
C VAL A 455 16.69 -23.58 11.41
N PRO A 456 16.72 -24.54 10.46
CA PRO A 456 17.96 -25.17 10.01
C PRO A 456 18.90 -24.16 9.36
N SER A 457 20.19 -24.26 9.64
CA SER A 457 21.23 -23.39 9.06
C SER A 457 21.39 -23.54 7.54
N ASN A 458 20.95 -24.67 6.97
CA ASN A 458 20.97 -24.98 5.53
C ASN A 458 19.57 -24.85 4.87
N LEU A 459 18.72 -23.96 5.38
CA LEU A 459 17.37 -23.74 4.84
C LEU A 459 17.42 -23.37 3.35
N ASN A 460 16.57 -24.02 2.55
CA ASN A 460 16.49 -23.84 1.10
C ASN A 460 15.04 -23.52 0.64
N PRO A 461 14.79 -22.38 -0.02
CA PRO A 461 15.69 -21.24 -0.12
C PRO A 461 15.95 -20.57 1.25
N PRO A 462 17.02 -19.77 1.39
CA PRO A 462 17.23 -18.93 2.57
C PRO A 462 16.07 -17.93 2.80
N LEU A 463 15.83 -17.57 4.06
CA LEU A 463 14.75 -16.63 4.43
C LEU A 463 14.79 -15.30 3.67
N ALA A 464 16.01 -14.80 3.40
CA ALA A 464 16.21 -13.51 2.72
C ALA A 464 15.85 -13.52 1.22
N ASP A 465 15.86 -14.69 0.59
CA ASP A 465 15.67 -14.84 -0.86
C ASP A 465 14.20 -15.01 -1.23
N ALA A 466 13.37 -15.46 -0.28
CA ALA A 466 11.95 -15.75 -0.47
C ALA A 466 11.17 -14.60 -1.14
N ALA A 467 11.39 -13.35 -0.72
CA ALA A 467 10.69 -12.20 -1.29
C ALA A 467 11.11 -11.92 -2.75
N ALA A 468 12.40 -12.10 -3.07
CA ALA A 468 12.92 -11.89 -4.42
C ALA A 468 12.41 -12.97 -5.38
N GLU A 469 12.39 -14.23 -4.93
CA GLU A 469 11.82 -15.33 -5.69
C GLU A 469 10.32 -15.13 -5.94
N LEU A 470 9.52 -14.80 -4.92
CA LEU A 470 8.10 -14.50 -5.11
C LEU A 470 7.89 -13.39 -6.14
N LYS A 471 8.66 -12.30 -6.05
CA LYS A 471 8.59 -11.20 -7.03
C LYS A 471 8.91 -11.69 -8.45
N SER A 472 9.87 -12.59 -8.62
CA SER A 472 10.18 -13.17 -9.93
C SER A 472 9.02 -13.98 -10.52
N VAL A 473 8.30 -14.72 -9.68
CA VAL A 473 7.10 -15.48 -10.07
C VAL A 473 5.96 -14.54 -10.44
N LEU A 474 5.71 -13.52 -9.61
CA LEU A 474 4.61 -12.58 -9.83
C LEU A 474 4.81 -11.66 -11.05
N LEU A 475 6.07 -11.40 -11.42
CA LEU A 475 6.43 -10.63 -12.62
C LEU A 475 6.67 -11.51 -13.85
N SER A 476 6.47 -12.82 -13.74
CA SER A 476 6.58 -13.74 -14.88
C SER A 476 5.57 -13.42 -15.96
N ASN A 477 5.96 -13.57 -17.23
CA ASN A 477 5.05 -13.40 -18.36
C ASN A 477 3.90 -14.42 -18.39
N CYS A 478 3.97 -15.51 -17.61
CA CYS A 478 2.93 -16.53 -17.55
C CYS A 478 1.90 -16.33 -16.44
N LEU A 479 2.11 -15.35 -15.56
CA LEU A 479 1.06 -14.81 -14.71
C LEU A 479 0.61 -13.48 -15.32
N ARG A 480 -0.66 -13.39 -15.74
CA ARG A 480 -1.21 -12.12 -16.21
C ARG A 480 -1.45 -11.18 -15.06
N ASN A 481 -0.98 -9.95 -15.21
CA ASN A 481 -1.29 -8.91 -14.24
C ASN A 481 -2.79 -8.58 -14.31
N VAL A 482 -3.24 -7.66 -13.46
CA VAL A 482 -4.68 -7.40 -13.35
C VAL A 482 -5.31 -6.74 -14.57
N PHE A 483 -4.53 -6.10 -15.45
CA PHE A 483 -5.06 -5.40 -16.63
C PHE A 483 -5.00 -6.25 -17.91
N GLN A 484 -4.08 -7.20 -17.97
CA GLN A 484 -3.85 -8.04 -19.14
C GLN A 484 -4.96 -9.07 -19.35
N VAL A 485 -5.44 -9.18 -20.59
CA VAL A 485 -6.44 -10.18 -21.04
C VAL A 485 -5.91 -11.05 -22.18
N ASP A 486 -4.69 -10.77 -22.63
CA ASP A 486 -3.98 -11.55 -23.64
C ASP A 486 -3.60 -12.96 -23.14
N GLN A 487 -3.33 -13.84 -24.09
CA GLN A 487 -3.00 -15.24 -23.87
C GLN A 487 -1.66 -15.57 -24.54
N PRO A 488 -0.54 -15.09 -24.00
CA PRO A 488 0.75 -15.45 -24.55
C PRO A 488 0.94 -16.97 -24.47
N VAL A 489 1.76 -17.50 -25.37
CA VAL A 489 2.17 -18.91 -25.29
C VAL A 489 3.02 -19.06 -24.03
N CYS A 490 2.54 -19.88 -23.11
CA CYS A 490 3.18 -20.16 -21.83
C CYS A 490 3.41 -21.66 -21.68
N ALA A 491 4.06 -22.20 -22.72
CA ALA A 491 4.37 -23.60 -22.87
C ALA A 491 5.70 -23.95 -22.20
N SER A 492 5.75 -25.08 -21.53
CA SER A 492 6.94 -25.68 -20.92
C SER A 492 6.87 -27.21 -20.99
N GLY A 493 7.90 -27.91 -20.52
CA GLY A 493 8.03 -29.36 -20.74
C GLY A 493 8.47 -29.66 -22.17
N ASP A 494 7.84 -30.65 -22.81
CA ASP A 494 8.05 -30.95 -24.23
C ASP A 494 7.10 -30.11 -25.09
N THR A 495 7.56 -28.92 -25.49
CA THR A 495 6.74 -27.98 -26.26
C THR A 495 6.37 -28.50 -27.65
N ALA A 496 7.02 -29.55 -28.16
CA ALA A 496 6.72 -30.18 -29.44
C ALA A 496 5.72 -31.35 -29.31
N SER A 497 5.38 -31.76 -28.08
CA SER A 497 4.44 -32.85 -27.84
C SER A 497 3.05 -32.54 -28.36
N ALA A 498 2.41 -33.55 -28.95
CA ALA A 498 1.00 -33.52 -29.32
C ALA A 498 0.07 -33.69 -28.09
N THR A 499 0.61 -34.10 -26.94
CA THR A 499 -0.15 -34.24 -25.70
C THR A 499 -0.02 -32.98 -24.87
N THR A 500 -1.11 -32.20 -24.81
CA THR A 500 -1.17 -30.96 -24.04
C THR A 500 -1.83 -31.16 -22.69
N VAL A 501 -1.24 -30.60 -21.64
CA VAL A 501 -1.84 -30.44 -20.31
C VAL A 501 -1.91 -28.96 -19.98
N ALA A 502 -3.03 -28.49 -19.44
CA ALA A 502 -3.22 -27.10 -19.07
C ALA A 502 -3.25 -26.94 -17.54
N LEU A 503 -2.47 -26.00 -16.99
CA LEU A 503 -2.53 -25.56 -15.60
C LEU A 503 -3.22 -24.21 -15.54
N VAL A 504 -4.41 -24.16 -14.93
CA VAL A 504 -5.34 -23.03 -15.03
C VAL A 504 -5.69 -22.46 -13.65
N GLY A 505 -5.60 -21.13 -13.51
CA GLY A 505 -6.17 -20.43 -12.35
C GLY A 505 -5.51 -19.10 -12.01
N ASP A 506 -5.27 -18.85 -10.73
CA ASP A 506 -4.64 -17.62 -10.24
C ASP A 506 -3.16 -17.85 -9.86
N SER A 507 -2.61 -17.03 -8.97
CA SER A 507 -1.23 -17.21 -8.48
C SER A 507 -1.03 -18.52 -7.70
N ASN A 508 -2.09 -19.13 -7.16
CA ASN A 508 -2.06 -20.47 -6.58
C ASN A 508 -1.99 -21.56 -7.66
N ALA A 509 -2.40 -21.30 -8.91
CA ALA A 509 -2.03 -22.20 -10.01
C ALA A 509 -0.54 -22.08 -10.34
N THR A 510 -0.02 -20.85 -10.46
CA THR A 510 1.39 -20.66 -10.86
C THR A 510 2.40 -21.17 -9.84
N MET A 511 2.06 -21.19 -8.55
CA MET A 511 2.97 -21.76 -7.54
C MET A 511 3.23 -23.26 -7.76
N TRP A 512 2.33 -23.97 -8.45
CA TRP A 512 2.51 -25.39 -8.82
C TRP A 512 3.29 -25.59 -10.12
N ALA A 513 3.60 -24.53 -10.86
CA ALA A 513 4.28 -24.63 -12.15
C ALA A 513 5.61 -25.42 -12.09
N PRO A 514 6.50 -25.26 -11.07
CA PRO A 514 7.71 -26.08 -10.97
C PRO A 514 7.45 -27.59 -10.91
N ALA A 515 6.45 -28.01 -10.13
CA ALA A 515 6.05 -29.42 -10.03
C ALA A 515 5.59 -29.95 -11.40
N PHE A 516 4.67 -29.21 -12.04
CA PHE A 516 4.09 -29.60 -13.32
C PHE A 516 5.10 -29.56 -14.47
N GLN A 517 6.07 -28.64 -14.47
CA GLN A 517 7.15 -28.60 -15.45
C GLN A 517 7.98 -29.87 -15.42
N GLN A 518 8.32 -30.35 -14.22
CA GLN A 518 9.06 -31.60 -14.04
C GLN A 518 8.21 -32.81 -14.46
N VAL A 519 6.94 -32.84 -14.07
CA VAL A 519 5.99 -33.89 -14.48
C VAL A 519 5.85 -33.94 -16.00
N ALA A 520 5.66 -32.79 -16.66
CA ALA A 520 5.52 -32.68 -18.09
C ALA A 520 6.78 -33.10 -18.84
N ALA A 521 7.97 -32.74 -18.35
CA ALA A 521 9.23 -33.22 -18.90
C ALA A 521 9.38 -34.74 -18.81
N GLN A 522 9.00 -35.35 -17.67
CA GLN A 522 9.05 -36.80 -17.47
C GLN A 522 8.06 -37.57 -18.35
N ARG A 523 6.92 -36.96 -18.68
CA ARG A 523 5.82 -37.60 -19.42
C ARG A 523 5.76 -37.18 -20.89
N HIS A 524 6.74 -36.38 -21.34
CA HIS A 524 6.78 -35.81 -22.68
C HIS A 524 5.48 -35.07 -23.04
N TRP A 525 4.98 -34.23 -22.12
CA TRP A 525 3.81 -33.39 -22.33
C TRP A 525 4.21 -31.96 -22.63
N ARG A 526 3.37 -31.29 -23.43
CA ARG A 526 3.34 -29.83 -23.54
C ARG A 526 2.50 -29.28 -22.38
N LEU A 527 3.13 -28.58 -21.44
CA LEU A 527 2.43 -27.92 -20.34
C LEU A 527 2.12 -26.46 -20.70
N GLU A 528 0.85 -26.10 -20.81
CA GLU A 528 0.39 -24.72 -20.95
C GLU A 528 -0.03 -24.16 -19.59
N THR A 529 0.63 -23.08 -19.14
CA THR A 529 0.22 -22.37 -17.92
C THR A 529 -0.66 -21.18 -18.28
N LEU A 530 -1.92 -21.21 -17.85
CA LEU A 530 -2.92 -20.17 -18.08
C LEU A 530 -3.34 -19.58 -16.74
N ALA A 531 -2.64 -18.53 -16.29
CA ALA A 531 -2.93 -17.94 -15.00
C ALA A 531 -3.03 -16.42 -15.00
N LYS A 532 -3.85 -15.88 -14.09
CA LYS A 532 -4.05 -14.45 -13.89
C LYS A 532 -4.13 -14.07 -12.42
N MET A 533 -3.40 -13.02 -12.04
CA MET A 533 -3.28 -12.55 -10.67
C MET A 533 -4.65 -12.28 -10.05
N ALA A 534 -4.90 -12.96 -8.94
CA ALA A 534 -6.15 -12.92 -8.17
C ALA A 534 -7.44 -13.07 -8.99
N CYS A 535 -7.40 -13.91 -10.03
CA CYS A 535 -8.52 -14.20 -10.91
C CYS A 535 -8.79 -15.72 -10.87
N PRO A 536 -9.71 -16.20 -10.00
CA PRO A 536 -10.06 -17.60 -9.99
C PRO A 536 -10.79 -17.93 -11.31
N PRO A 537 -10.64 -19.14 -11.86
CA PRO A 537 -11.21 -19.50 -13.16
C PRO A 537 -12.74 -19.70 -13.13
N MET A 538 -13.37 -19.48 -11.98
CA MET A 538 -14.81 -19.64 -11.78
C MET A 538 -15.57 -18.37 -12.15
N SER A 539 -16.79 -18.52 -12.67
CA SER A 539 -17.68 -17.39 -13.02
C SER A 539 -18.30 -16.77 -11.76
N LEU A 540 -17.51 -15.98 -11.03
CA LEU A 540 -17.91 -15.22 -9.85
C LEU A 540 -17.59 -13.72 -10.03
N PRO A 541 -18.41 -12.81 -9.48
CA PRO A 541 -18.13 -11.38 -9.46
C PRO A 541 -17.02 -11.10 -8.45
N ILE A 542 -15.84 -10.73 -8.95
CA ILE A 542 -14.68 -10.40 -8.11
C ILE A 542 -14.30 -8.94 -8.32
N ILE A 543 -13.71 -8.34 -7.29
CA ILE A 543 -13.17 -6.98 -7.35
C ILE A 543 -11.70 -7.06 -7.75
N ASN A 544 -11.19 -6.11 -8.52
CA ASN A 544 -9.77 -6.06 -8.88
C ASN A 544 -8.91 -5.84 -7.62
N PRO A 545 -7.85 -6.62 -7.31
CA PRO A 545 -7.02 -6.40 -6.11
C PRO A 545 -6.34 -5.03 -6.08
N LEU A 546 -5.91 -4.52 -7.24
CA LEU A 546 -5.24 -3.23 -7.32
C LEU A 546 -6.26 -2.09 -7.33
N GLY A 547 -7.54 -2.37 -7.54
CA GLY A 547 -8.63 -1.41 -7.66
C GLY A 547 -9.78 -1.72 -6.72
N ARG A 548 -10.90 -1.01 -6.89
CA ARG A 548 -12.14 -1.27 -6.12
C ARG A 548 -13.37 -1.31 -7.03
N SER A 549 -13.13 -1.63 -8.29
CA SER A 549 -14.13 -1.86 -9.32
C SER A 549 -14.25 -3.35 -9.61
N GLU A 550 -15.34 -3.72 -10.25
CA GLU A 550 -15.51 -5.04 -10.86
C GLU A 550 -14.31 -5.39 -11.74
N TYR A 551 -13.86 -6.65 -11.64
CA TYR A 551 -12.66 -7.13 -12.31
C TYR A 551 -13.02 -7.65 -13.72
N THR A 552 -13.54 -6.78 -14.58
CA THR A 552 -13.99 -7.11 -15.94
C THR A 552 -12.89 -7.76 -16.79
N ALA A 553 -11.64 -7.33 -16.64
CA ALA A 553 -10.49 -7.97 -17.29
C ALA A 553 -10.29 -9.44 -16.87
N CYS A 554 -10.69 -9.84 -15.66
CA CYS A 554 -10.69 -11.25 -15.27
C CYS A 554 -11.82 -12.03 -15.94
N GLU A 555 -12.99 -11.43 -16.14
CA GLU A 555 -14.10 -12.05 -16.89
C GLU A 555 -13.72 -12.27 -18.35
N GLU A 556 -13.22 -11.22 -19.01
CA GLU A 556 -12.78 -11.31 -20.40
C GLU A 556 -11.66 -12.35 -20.56
N TRP A 557 -10.69 -12.38 -19.62
CA TRP A 557 -9.65 -13.40 -19.64
C TRP A 557 -10.20 -14.82 -19.46
N ARG A 558 -11.15 -15.03 -18.52
CA ARG A 558 -11.84 -16.32 -18.30
C ARG A 558 -12.49 -16.81 -19.59
N ASP A 559 -13.27 -15.98 -20.27
CA ASP A 559 -13.95 -16.35 -21.52
C ASP A 559 -12.95 -16.73 -22.60
N ARG A 560 -11.88 -15.95 -22.75
CA ARG A 560 -10.83 -16.25 -23.72
C ARG A 560 -10.18 -17.60 -23.38
N ILE A 561 -9.86 -17.91 -22.12
CA ILE A 561 -9.12 -19.16 -21.81
C ILE A 561 -9.99 -20.39 -22.04
N ILE A 562 -11.30 -20.31 -21.75
CA ILE A 562 -12.23 -21.38 -22.05
C ILE A 562 -12.31 -21.63 -23.56
N ASN A 563 -12.37 -20.57 -24.38
CA ASN A 563 -12.37 -20.71 -25.83
C ASN A 563 -11.06 -21.33 -26.36
N ARG A 564 -9.92 -20.95 -25.80
CA ARG A 564 -8.63 -21.56 -26.13
C ARG A 564 -8.60 -23.04 -25.77
N LEU A 565 -9.04 -23.42 -24.56
CA LEU A 565 -9.08 -24.82 -24.13
C LEU A 565 -10.01 -25.68 -25.00
N ARG A 566 -11.14 -25.13 -25.48
CA ARG A 566 -12.02 -25.80 -26.45
C ARG A 566 -11.32 -26.07 -27.78
N ALA A 567 -10.52 -25.11 -28.26
CA ALA A 567 -9.81 -25.23 -29.52
C ALA A 567 -8.59 -26.15 -29.44
N GLU A 568 -7.85 -26.11 -28.33
CA GLU A 568 -6.62 -26.87 -28.12
C GLU A 568 -6.85 -28.30 -27.63
N GLN A 569 -8.05 -28.61 -27.08
CA GLN A 569 -8.45 -29.96 -26.64
C GLN A 569 -7.37 -30.65 -25.76
N PRO A 570 -6.92 -30.04 -24.65
CA PRO A 570 -5.89 -30.66 -23.81
C PRO A 570 -6.38 -31.99 -23.23
N LEU A 571 -5.45 -32.93 -23.02
CA LEU A 571 -5.74 -34.22 -22.39
C LEU A 571 -6.24 -34.04 -20.94
N LEU A 572 -5.62 -33.11 -20.22
CA LEU A 572 -5.91 -32.79 -18.81
C LEU A 572 -5.92 -31.28 -18.60
N VAL A 573 -6.94 -30.80 -17.89
CA VAL A 573 -6.97 -29.45 -17.31
C VAL A 573 -6.86 -29.57 -15.80
N VAL A 574 -5.76 -29.04 -15.25
CA VAL A 574 -5.54 -28.89 -13.82
C VAL A 574 -5.99 -27.51 -13.38
N VAL A 575 -6.87 -27.45 -12.38
CA VAL A 575 -7.41 -26.21 -11.84
C VAL A 575 -6.88 -25.99 -10.42
N SER A 576 -6.32 -24.82 -10.14
CA SER A 576 -5.93 -24.41 -8.78
C SER A 576 -6.17 -22.92 -8.56
N MET A 577 -6.66 -22.56 -7.37
CA MET A 577 -6.98 -21.17 -7.03
C MET A 577 -6.86 -20.92 -5.53
N GLY A 578 -6.69 -19.66 -5.13
CA GLY A 578 -6.72 -19.26 -3.73
C GLY A 578 -8.12 -19.41 -3.13
N ARG A 579 -8.22 -19.79 -1.85
CA ARG A 579 -9.50 -19.88 -1.10
C ARG A 579 -9.67 -18.75 -0.08
N ARG A 580 -9.06 -17.59 -0.39
CA ARG A 580 -9.06 -16.38 0.44
C ARG A 580 -9.89 -15.25 -0.18
N TYR A 581 -10.99 -15.62 -0.86
CA TYR A 581 -11.96 -14.66 -1.39
C TYR A 581 -13.08 -14.45 -0.38
N GLY A 582 -13.49 -13.20 -0.17
CA GLY A 582 -14.52 -12.82 0.79
C GLY A 582 -14.15 -11.60 1.63
N ALA A 583 -15.17 -10.98 2.23
CA ALA A 583 -15.03 -9.75 3.01
C ALA A 583 -14.05 -9.92 4.19
N SER A 584 -14.03 -11.11 4.80
CA SER A 584 -13.11 -11.49 5.88
C SER A 584 -11.63 -11.45 5.48
N TYR A 585 -11.33 -11.45 4.18
CA TYR A 585 -9.98 -11.38 3.63
C TYR A 585 -9.67 -10.02 2.97
N GLY A 586 -10.54 -9.02 3.17
CA GLY A 586 -10.38 -7.68 2.60
C GLY A 586 -10.89 -7.55 1.17
N TRP A 587 -11.60 -8.55 0.65
CA TRP A 587 -12.22 -8.54 -0.68
C TRP A 587 -13.72 -8.32 -0.55
N PRO A 588 -14.26 -7.14 -0.90
CA PRO A 588 -15.71 -6.89 -0.87
C PRO A 588 -16.44 -7.65 -1.99
N SER A 589 -16.37 -8.98 -1.99
CA SER A 589 -17.12 -9.84 -2.91
C SER A 589 -18.49 -10.18 -2.34
N GLY A 590 -19.48 -10.36 -3.22
CA GLY A 590 -20.80 -10.87 -2.86
C GLY A 590 -20.83 -12.35 -2.46
N PHE A 591 -19.65 -12.95 -2.24
CA PHE A 591 -19.45 -14.35 -1.89
C PHE A 591 -18.23 -14.50 -0.97
N THR A 592 -18.14 -15.62 -0.27
CA THR A 592 -16.97 -16.09 0.49
C THR A 592 -16.57 -17.47 -0.01
N SER A 593 -15.27 -17.78 -0.04
CA SER A 593 -14.81 -19.12 -0.42
C SER A 593 -15.55 -20.21 0.37
N TYR A 594 -15.90 -21.30 -0.32
CA TYR A 594 -16.72 -22.43 0.16
C TYR A 594 -18.22 -22.18 0.37
N ASP A 595 -18.74 -20.98 0.13
CA ASP A 595 -20.18 -20.74 0.19
C ASP A 595 -20.92 -21.40 -1.00
N PRO A 596 -22.26 -21.43 -1.01
CA PRO A 596 -23.01 -22.03 -2.11
C PRO A 596 -22.72 -21.42 -3.49
N ALA A 597 -22.44 -20.11 -3.57
CA ALA A 597 -22.10 -19.47 -4.84
C ALA A 597 -20.75 -19.98 -5.37
N TRP A 598 -19.75 -20.11 -4.49
CA TRP A 598 -18.46 -20.72 -4.79
C TRP A 598 -18.62 -22.16 -5.30
N LEU A 599 -19.35 -23.00 -4.57
CA LEU A 599 -19.52 -24.42 -4.91
C LEU A 599 -20.29 -24.61 -6.23
N ASN A 600 -21.33 -23.80 -6.48
CA ASN A 600 -22.08 -23.83 -7.73
C ASN A 600 -21.21 -23.40 -8.92
N SER A 601 -20.42 -22.33 -8.77
CA SER A 601 -19.52 -21.87 -9.83
C SER A 601 -18.36 -22.84 -10.09
N LEU A 602 -17.85 -23.54 -9.06
CA LEU A 602 -16.88 -24.63 -9.22
C LEU A 602 -17.48 -25.80 -10.01
N THR A 603 -18.70 -26.22 -9.65
CA THR A 603 -19.43 -27.29 -10.37
C THR A 603 -19.60 -26.92 -11.85
N GLY A 604 -20.06 -25.69 -12.13
CA GLY A 604 -20.25 -25.20 -13.49
C GLY A 604 -18.94 -25.14 -14.30
N LEU A 605 -17.85 -24.69 -13.67
CA LEU A 605 -16.52 -24.69 -14.30
C LEU A 605 -16.07 -26.11 -14.66
N VAL A 606 -16.19 -27.07 -13.73
CA VAL A 606 -15.78 -28.46 -13.99
C VAL A 606 -16.61 -29.07 -15.11
N GLN A 607 -17.93 -28.87 -15.14
CA GLN A 607 -18.79 -29.31 -16.23
C GLN A 607 -18.38 -28.68 -17.58
N GLN A 608 -18.10 -27.38 -17.59
CA GLN A 608 -17.67 -26.66 -18.78
C GLN A 608 -16.35 -27.20 -19.34
N LEU A 609 -15.37 -27.48 -18.46
CA LEU A 609 -14.08 -28.04 -18.83
C LEU A 609 -14.20 -29.50 -19.29
N ARG A 610 -15.02 -30.33 -18.61
CA ARG A 610 -15.32 -31.70 -19.06
C ARG A 610 -15.99 -31.73 -20.42
N GLY A 611 -16.84 -30.74 -20.72
CA GLY A 611 -17.45 -30.54 -22.04
C GLY A 611 -16.46 -30.28 -23.18
N THR A 612 -15.19 -29.95 -22.87
CA THR A 612 -14.11 -29.86 -23.87
C THR A 612 -13.53 -31.23 -24.24
N GLY A 613 -13.86 -32.30 -23.52
CA GLY A 613 -13.26 -33.63 -23.69
C GLY A 613 -12.05 -33.89 -22.78
N ALA A 614 -11.52 -32.86 -22.11
CA ALA A 614 -10.40 -33.00 -21.17
C ALA A 614 -10.80 -33.75 -19.89
N GLN A 615 -9.86 -34.51 -19.30
CA GLN A 615 -9.92 -34.82 -17.87
C GLN A 615 -9.75 -33.53 -17.06
N VAL A 616 -10.40 -33.45 -15.90
CA VAL A 616 -10.33 -32.26 -15.04
C VAL A 616 -9.86 -32.67 -13.66
N LEU A 617 -8.75 -32.08 -13.20
CA LEU A 617 -8.21 -32.27 -11.86
C LEU A 617 -8.22 -30.94 -11.11
N VAL A 618 -9.04 -30.84 -10.07
CA VAL A 618 -9.03 -29.69 -9.15
C VAL A 618 -8.07 -30.01 -8.01
N LEU A 619 -7.05 -29.17 -7.83
CA LEU A 619 -6.18 -29.24 -6.66
C LEU A 619 -6.81 -28.49 -5.50
N GLY A 620 -6.88 -29.14 -4.34
CA GLY A 620 -7.31 -28.54 -3.09
C GLY A 620 -6.40 -27.39 -2.64
N PRO A 621 -6.81 -26.65 -1.59
CA PRO A 621 -6.01 -25.56 -1.04
C PRO A 621 -4.72 -26.10 -0.39
N ILE A 622 -3.68 -25.27 -0.37
CA ILE A 622 -2.57 -25.43 0.57
C ILE A 622 -3.01 -24.98 1.96
N SER A 623 -2.33 -25.42 3.03
CA SER A 623 -2.65 -24.93 4.37
C SER A 623 -2.27 -23.46 4.55
N TYR A 624 -3.07 -22.73 5.32
CA TYR A 624 -2.90 -21.31 5.58
C TYR A 624 -1.99 -21.07 6.81
N PRO A 625 -0.78 -20.50 6.65
CA PRO A 625 0.16 -20.31 7.75
C PRO A 625 -0.21 -19.15 8.70
N HIS A 626 -1.22 -18.34 8.37
CA HIS A 626 -1.66 -17.13 9.12
C HIS A 626 -0.60 -16.02 9.27
N THR A 627 0.59 -16.20 8.69
CA THR A 627 1.72 -15.29 8.81
C THR A 627 2.50 -15.26 7.50
N VAL A 628 3.29 -14.20 7.29
CA VAL A 628 4.34 -14.19 6.26
C VAL A 628 5.50 -15.03 6.80
N VAL A 629 5.56 -16.29 6.38
CA VAL A 629 6.41 -17.32 7.01
C VAL A 629 7.88 -16.92 7.13
N PRO A 630 8.55 -16.35 6.10
CA PRO A 630 9.94 -15.93 6.24
C PRO A 630 10.16 -14.87 7.33
N ILE A 631 9.20 -13.94 7.47
CA ILE A 631 9.23 -12.90 8.51
C ILE A 631 9.05 -13.56 9.88
N CYS A 632 8.05 -14.45 10.04
CA CYS A 632 7.82 -15.16 11.29
C CYS A 632 9.06 -15.95 11.73
N LEU A 633 9.60 -16.80 10.84
CA LEU A 633 10.77 -17.63 11.14
C LEU A 633 11.99 -16.78 11.49
N SER A 634 12.16 -15.61 10.87
CA SER A 634 13.24 -14.70 11.23
C SER A 634 13.16 -14.20 12.68
N GLY A 635 11.95 -14.03 13.22
CA GLY A 635 11.71 -13.66 14.62
C GLY A 635 11.81 -14.85 15.58
N HIS A 636 11.71 -16.08 15.07
CA HIS A 636 11.68 -17.32 15.84
C HIS A 636 12.73 -18.33 15.34
N LEU A 637 13.98 -17.86 15.14
CA LEU A 637 15.08 -18.72 14.65
C LEU A 637 15.36 -19.94 15.56
N ASP A 638 15.06 -19.79 16.84
CA ASP A 638 15.26 -20.79 17.89
C ASP A 638 13.93 -21.45 18.35
N ASP A 639 12.82 -21.30 17.59
CA ASP A 639 11.55 -22.06 17.75
C ASP A 639 10.69 -22.02 16.48
N ALA A 640 10.99 -22.86 15.49
CA ALA A 640 10.24 -22.87 14.22
C ALA A 640 8.75 -23.24 14.38
N ARG A 641 8.36 -23.88 15.50
CA ARG A 641 6.97 -24.25 15.80
C ARG A 641 6.06 -23.05 15.99
N ALA A 642 6.61 -21.90 16.40
CA ALA A 642 5.85 -20.65 16.54
C ALA A 642 5.21 -20.21 15.21
N CYS A 643 5.79 -20.61 14.09
CA CYS A 643 5.33 -20.30 12.74
C CYS A 643 4.58 -21.46 12.07
N ALA A 644 4.29 -22.53 12.81
CA ALA A 644 3.61 -23.72 12.32
C ALA A 644 2.23 -23.83 12.99
N PRO A 645 1.15 -23.34 12.35
CA PRO A 645 -0.18 -23.33 12.97
C PRO A 645 -0.74 -24.74 13.17
N ALA A 646 -1.68 -24.85 14.11
CA ALA A 646 -2.48 -26.06 14.27
C ALA A 646 -3.30 -26.33 12.99
N ARG A 647 -3.44 -27.61 12.61
CA ARG A 647 -4.18 -28.00 11.39
C ARG A 647 -5.59 -27.43 11.39
N SER A 648 -6.29 -27.51 12.52
CA SER A 648 -7.66 -26.99 12.69
C SER A 648 -7.80 -25.48 12.45
N ALA A 649 -6.73 -24.71 12.59
CA ALA A 649 -6.71 -23.29 12.27
C ALA A 649 -6.28 -23.03 10.82
N ALA A 650 -5.40 -23.88 10.27
CA ALA A 650 -4.78 -23.70 8.97
C ALA A 650 -5.59 -24.30 7.80
N VAL A 651 -6.53 -25.19 8.09
CA VAL A 651 -7.25 -25.99 7.09
C VAL A 651 -8.75 -25.88 7.33
N ASN A 652 -9.51 -25.71 6.25
CA ASN A 652 -10.97 -25.78 6.26
C ASN A 652 -11.44 -27.15 5.75
N ASP A 653 -11.36 -28.18 6.60
CA ASP A 653 -11.66 -29.57 6.20
C ASP A 653 -13.10 -29.72 5.64
N SER A 654 -14.09 -29.01 6.20
CA SER A 654 -15.48 -29.07 5.72
C SER A 654 -15.65 -28.41 4.35
N GLY A 655 -14.99 -27.28 4.11
CA GLY A 655 -14.96 -26.62 2.81
C GLY A 655 -14.27 -27.47 1.74
N ILE A 656 -13.16 -28.13 2.08
CA ILE A 656 -12.45 -29.06 1.19
C ILE A 656 -13.33 -30.25 0.83
N ALA A 657 -14.02 -30.85 1.80
CA ALA A 657 -14.96 -31.93 1.55
C ALA A 657 -16.12 -31.50 0.62
N ALA A 658 -16.62 -30.27 0.78
CA ALA A 658 -17.66 -29.72 -0.06
C ALA A 658 -17.18 -29.47 -1.51
N GLU A 659 -15.98 -28.90 -1.70
CA GLU A 659 -15.38 -28.76 -3.05
C GLU A 659 -15.15 -30.13 -3.71
N ALA A 660 -14.69 -31.11 -2.95
CA ALA A 660 -14.46 -32.46 -3.45
C ALA A 660 -15.76 -33.11 -3.93
N ALA A 661 -16.85 -32.98 -3.16
CA ALA A 661 -18.17 -33.47 -3.55
C ALA A 661 -18.70 -32.75 -4.80
N ALA A 662 -18.61 -31.42 -4.85
CA ALA A 662 -19.03 -30.60 -5.99
C ALA A 662 -18.27 -30.97 -7.28
N THR A 663 -16.94 -31.12 -7.18
CA THR A 663 -16.07 -31.50 -8.30
C THR A 663 -16.41 -32.90 -8.84
N LYS A 664 -16.60 -33.87 -7.93
CA LYS A 664 -16.97 -35.25 -8.32
C LYS A 664 -18.35 -35.32 -8.97
N ALA A 665 -19.33 -34.59 -8.42
CA ALA A 665 -20.67 -34.52 -8.99
C ALA A 665 -20.69 -33.92 -10.41
N ALA A 666 -19.71 -33.06 -10.72
CA ALA A 666 -19.50 -32.49 -12.05
C ALA A 666 -18.68 -33.38 -13.01
N GLY A 667 -18.26 -34.57 -12.56
CA GLY A 667 -17.47 -35.52 -13.36
C GLY A 667 -15.97 -35.20 -13.44
N GLY A 668 -15.44 -34.40 -12.50
CA GLY A 668 -14.02 -34.13 -12.35
C GLY A 668 -13.37 -34.89 -11.18
N HIS A 669 -12.05 -34.86 -11.13
CA HIS A 669 -11.24 -35.38 -10.03
C HIS A 669 -10.86 -34.25 -9.08
N TYR A 670 -10.91 -34.51 -7.78
CA TYR A 670 -10.43 -33.59 -6.75
C TYR A 670 -9.28 -34.22 -5.98
N ALA A 671 -8.16 -33.52 -5.86
CA ALA A 671 -7.04 -33.92 -5.03
C ALA A 671 -6.97 -33.05 -3.78
N ASP A 672 -7.26 -33.65 -2.62
CA ASP A 672 -6.92 -33.03 -1.35
C ASP A 672 -5.40 -33.11 -1.14
N VAL A 673 -4.75 -31.96 -1.18
CA VAL A 673 -3.29 -31.83 -1.04
C VAL A 673 -2.89 -31.45 0.39
N THR A 674 -3.82 -31.39 1.34
CA THR A 674 -3.55 -30.93 2.71
C THR A 674 -2.48 -31.79 3.40
N ASP A 675 -2.47 -33.09 3.12
CA ASP A 675 -1.49 -34.03 3.64
C ASP A 675 -0.10 -33.90 2.97
N LEU A 676 0.08 -32.92 2.06
CA LEU A 676 1.40 -32.47 1.61
C LEU A 676 1.94 -31.31 2.45
N PHE A 677 1.16 -30.78 3.41
CA PHE A 677 1.53 -29.60 4.20
C PHE A 677 1.31 -29.79 5.70
N CYS A 678 0.43 -30.70 6.10
CA CYS A 678 0.03 -30.87 7.48
C CYS A 678 0.16 -32.31 7.95
N THR A 679 0.65 -32.48 9.16
CA THR A 679 0.36 -33.67 9.97
C THR A 679 -1.10 -33.61 10.47
N ALA A 680 -1.54 -34.64 11.18
CA ALA A 680 -2.85 -34.64 11.84
C ALA A 680 -3.06 -33.47 12.83
N LYS A 681 -1.98 -32.87 13.36
CA LYS A 681 -2.08 -31.83 14.40
C LYS A 681 -1.60 -30.45 13.95
N ARG A 682 -0.62 -30.37 13.07
CA ARG A 682 0.11 -29.14 12.76
C ARG A 682 0.59 -29.10 11.31
N CYS A 683 0.71 -27.90 10.76
CA CYS A 683 1.24 -27.64 9.43
C CYS A 683 2.62 -26.97 9.53
N PRO A 684 3.73 -27.71 9.38
CA PRO A 684 5.08 -27.18 9.50
C PRO A 684 5.40 -26.16 8.40
N ALA A 685 6.11 -25.09 8.77
CA ALA A 685 6.61 -24.08 7.83
C ALA A 685 7.90 -24.50 7.11
N ILE A 686 8.55 -25.56 7.60
CA ILE A 686 9.79 -26.14 7.09
C ILE A 686 9.59 -27.65 7.01
N VAL A 687 10.04 -28.29 5.93
CA VAL A 687 10.03 -29.75 5.77
C VAL A 687 11.42 -30.21 5.35
N GLY A 688 12.08 -31.01 6.18
CA GLY A 688 13.52 -31.25 6.04
C GLY A 688 14.29 -29.94 6.19
N ASN A 689 15.03 -29.54 5.17
CA ASN A 689 15.63 -28.20 5.07
C ASN A 689 14.86 -27.25 4.14
N THR A 690 13.68 -27.61 3.65
CA THR A 690 12.97 -26.82 2.65
C THR A 690 12.01 -25.85 3.30
N LEU A 691 12.12 -24.56 2.97
CA LEU A 691 11.14 -23.54 3.32
C LEU A 691 9.86 -23.77 2.50
N VAL A 692 8.71 -23.91 3.14
CA VAL A 692 7.46 -24.28 2.44
C VAL A 692 6.79 -23.09 1.74
N TYR A 693 6.77 -21.91 2.38
CA TYR A 693 5.99 -20.75 1.93
C TYR A 693 6.85 -19.50 1.69
N TYR A 694 6.49 -18.73 0.66
CA TYR A 694 7.01 -17.37 0.45
C TYR A 694 6.35 -16.35 1.38
N ASP A 695 5.05 -16.51 1.60
CA ASP A 695 4.19 -15.57 2.30
C ASP A 695 3.06 -16.35 2.99
N ALA A 696 1.87 -15.75 3.10
CA ALA A 696 0.70 -16.39 3.69
C ALA A 696 -0.18 -17.17 2.69
N SER A 697 0.19 -17.22 1.41
CA SER A 697 -0.65 -17.68 0.30
C SER A 697 0.06 -18.53 -0.77
N HIS A 698 1.39 -18.53 -0.82
CA HIS A 698 2.16 -19.10 -1.92
C HIS A 698 3.28 -20.02 -1.43
N LEU A 699 3.47 -21.13 -2.16
CA LEU A 699 4.57 -22.06 -1.95
C LEU A 699 5.86 -21.53 -2.52
N THR A 700 6.99 -21.94 -1.92
CA THR A 700 8.29 -21.75 -2.55
C THR A 700 8.41 -22.60 -3.82
N LEU A 701 9.18 -22.10 -4.79
CA LEU A 701 9.49 -22.83 -6.03
C LEU A 701 10.15 -24.18 -5.73
N GLU A 702 10.99 -24.23 -4.70
CA GLU A 702 11.67 -25.45 -4.28
C GLU A 702 10.70 -26.48 -3.72
N TYR A 703 9.82 -26.10 -2.78
CA TYR A 703 8.86 -27.05 -2.22
C TYR A 703 7.90 -27.59 -3.29
N SER A 704 7.45 -26.72 -4.19
CA SER A 704 6.67 -27.10 -5.37
C SER A 704 7.41 -28.14 -6.22
N ARG A 705 8.68 -27.90 -6.56
CA ARG A 705 9.50 -28.83 -7.35
C ARG A 705 9.64 -30.19 -6.67
N LEU A 706 9.92 -30.22 -5.38
CA LEU A 706 10.07 -31.47 -4.61
C LEU A 706 8.79 -32.31 -4.62
N LEU A 707 7.62 -31.67 -4.64
CA LEU A 707 6.32 -32.36 -4.72
C LEU A 707 6.01 -32.94 -6.11
N ALA A 708 6.86 -32.76 -7.13
CA ALA A 708 6.62 -33.27 -8.48
C ALA A 708 6.22 -34.76 -8.55
N PRO A 709 6.82 -35.71 -7.78
CA PRO A 709 6.37 -37.10 -7.80
C PRO A 709 4.95 -37.29 -7.26
N ALA A 710 4.56 -36.56 -6.21
CA ALA A 710 3.20 -36.61 -5.65
C ALA A 710 2.19 -36.02 -6.64
N ILE A 711 2.52 -34.87 -7.24
CA ILE A 711 1.70 -34.23 -8.28
C ILE A 711 1.58 -35.12 -9.52
N GLY A 712 2.68 -35.76 -9.95
CA GLY A 712 2.68 -36.72 -11.04
C GLY A 712 1.77 -37.91 -10.79
N SER A 713 1.83 -38.52 -9.59
CA SER A 713 0.91 -39.61 -9.22
C SER A 713 -0.56 -39.17 -9.23
N LEU A 714 -0.86 -37.94 -8.80
CA LEU A 714 -2.22 -37.38 -8.84
C LEU A 714 -2.70 -37.17 -10.27
N THR A 715 -1.85 -36.66 -11.18
CA THR A 715 -2.20 -36.53 -12.59
C THR A 715 -2.43 -37.88 -13.25
N ASP A 716 -1.56 -38.85 -12.97
CA ASP A 716 -1.66 -40.18 -13.54
C ASP A 716 -2.93 -40.89 -13.05
N HIS A 717 -3.32 -40.66 -11.78
CA HIS A 717 -4.59 -41.13 -11.23
C HIS A 717 -5.82 -40.48 -11.87
N ALA A 718 -5.77 -39.18 -12.15
CA ALA A 718 -6.87 -38.46 -12.83
C ALA A 718 -7.01 -38.86 -14.31
N LEU A 719 -5.94 -39.35 -14.93
CA LEU A 719 -5.94 -39.86 -16.30
C LEU A 719 -6.27 -41.35 -16.40
N ALA A 720 -6.34 -42.06 -15.27
CA ALA A 720 -6.63 -43.48 -15.25
C ALA A 720 -8.03 -43.76 -15.84
N PRO A 721 -8.20 -44.82 -16.65
CA PRO A 721 -9.53 -45.27 -17.04
C PRO A 721 -10.31 -45.67 -15.78
N GLY A 722 -11.49 -45.07 -15.62
CA GLY A 722 -12.36 -45.23 -14.45
C GLY A 722 -13.04 -46.59 -14.34
#